data_AF-A0A9P9T6P4-F1
#
_entry.id   AF-A0A9P9T6P4-F1
#
_cell.length_a   1.000
_cell.length_b   1.000
_cell.length_c   1.000
_cell.angle_alpha   90.00
_cell.angle_beta   90.00
_cell.angle_gamma   90.00
#
_symmetry.space_group_name_H-M   'P 1'
#
loop_
_entity.id
_entity.type
_entity.pdbx_description
1 polymer ?
#
loop_
_entity_poly.entity_id
_entity_poly.type
_entity_poly.pdbx_seq_one_letter_code
_entity_poly.pdbx_strand_id
1 'polypeptide(L)'
;MASWKIVPESTKDVHIENTSFIQSRKFFAVDDSGSTAGAIARRQRQFVDRSRARHANAGDAISLWGSGCDYPRSDFDDIRCMSRHGGTMPTTILRNTAALETIRNSDVWFLLTDGEIGESEVTRLARMAMENEVLNVPLVFVITGYRKASPSTTDISVGISFFASATDTLILFKDTESGVLSVIAGKGRFASMGGSTSAQDLESWEDLQSFQNEQALFARCEELEVNIALAKYRPGAGKGVALGREWEARQDGPVRVDLDLLLEAGLLSDPDLFDLLEEDTFNTLAIAYKTRDRIADLRALLQKQKIEQVAPKLEDVSAAGALIAEMGDTRKTDRERKNLQERLRLAHAKNREHYQALVKDFATSTQARTLRERNQLVDGALRALASIEAASFSAEILSRKSNRARRAEVVQSVAAIDMANLDLEAPACGGFCLVCCDEDVIMSICFKEPEPDKVEDNTTDFALNFPLAAGAATKNIDLVSSQHICFQCAILAPDNLSIYREQLLAVIPALQYTGSNKKYINDQLYMALTAKLATGAAGIAQLFMSILQELLTTKAWTGAGLSNAELSGEGHVDIARRRGTLQWMLEQLLEGTRTREDFKETGAWVQYPQALSWALKDFEANGLASFVVTYPAAGFNNLLALGTRVCVFNEEVLRQMRSAKVIHSIAAKYLADLQVALNSEHSNKYWWQRYLEVIYQDFNGPLVPRDRGTASLVVNAETFKDRLAACIKNVDLDGGEAVRCKVQLILFWLMFKQKGHCTAQTFFTRIRETEPLAAAVLSSDIDVPASEYKTTLLSIFASQNTNLINTLEAARHTTAMVPFANPYSASVLRCGVPSCKASFSHLKDAKQVTGKSVNAIRTARTKHLVSVFGVANAFESSSTGLPERTPTGNPPTSLHMNLHASMVRQWASCTQAQRRAIVLDVGAREEYILAVRQRLCDHGRGNIFHDNLDHEARILLPSLFAMLKKGLEMEGKSGEDVSLYEHDFDKNSVEERIKWEMEAEKEGLDEWELA
;
A
#
# COMPACT_ATOMS: atom_id res chain seq x y z
N MET A 1 -26.15 -1.26 47.02
CA MET A 1 -25.29 -1.67 45.89
C MET A 1 -23.85 -1.58 46.36
N ALA A 2 -23.01 -2.55 46.01
CA ALA A 2 -21.58 -2.45 46.32
C ALA A 2 -21.01 -1.22 45.58
N SER A 3 -20.22 -0.41 46.27
CA SER A 3 -19.60 0.77 45.67
C SER A 3 -18.52 0.32 44.68
N TRP A 4 -18.60 0.76 43.42
CA TRP A 4 -17.55 0.55 42.42
C TRP A 4 -16.27 1.34 42.75
N LYS A 5 -16.38 2.36 43.62
CA LYS A 5 -15.26 3.03 44.26
C LYS A 5 -14.81 2.22 45.48
N ILE A 6 -13.61 1.64 45.39
CA ILE A 6 -12.96 0.91 46.48
C ILE A 6 -12.11 1.91 47.25
N VAL A 7 -12.52 2.24 48.47
CA VAL A 7 -11.69 2.97 49.42
C VAL A 7 -10.87 1.93 50.20
N PRO A 8 -9.53 1.92 50.10
CA PRO A 8 -8.71 1.05 50.93
C PRO A 8 -9.01 1.31 52.41
N GLU A 9 -9.17 0.24 53.21
CA GLU A 9 -9.31 0.38 54.67
C GLU A 9 -8.16 1.25 55.21
N SER A 10 -8.46 2.19 56.11
CA SER A 10 -7.48 3.15 56.59
C SER A 10 -6.25 2.43 57.13
N THR A 11 -5.11 2.60 56.48
CA THR A 11 -3.79 2.04 56.82
C THR A 11 -3.18 2.64 58.09
N LYS A 12 -4.00 3.07 59.06
CA LYS A 12 -3.55 3.70 60.30
C LYS A 12 -2.66 2.76 61.16
N ASP A 13 -2.60 1.45 60.86
CA ASP A 13 -1.77 0.47 61.57
C ASP A 13 -0.74 -0.29 60.71
N VAL A 14 -0.55 0.02 59.41
CA VAL A 14 0.44 -0.68 58.57
C VAL A 14 1.73 0.14 58.46
N HIS A 15 2.77 -0.24 59.21
CA HIS A 15 4.10 0.35 59.10
C HIS A 15 4.74 0.00 57.75
N ILE A 16 4.83 0.98 56.84
CA ILE A 16 5.53 0.85 55.55
C ILE A 16 6.95 1.41 55.69
N GLU A 17 7.95 0.54 55.65
CA GLU A 17 9.36 0.93 55.59
C GLU A 17 9.78 1.10 54.12
N ASN A 18 10.39 2.24 53.79
CA ASN A 18 10.89 2.54 52.45
C ASN A 18 12.42 2.41 52.39
N THR A 19 12.94 2.10 51.21
CA THR A 19 14.36 2.14 50.88
C THR A 19 14.59 3.07 49.68
N SER A 20 15.81 3.59 49.55
CA SER A 20 16.19 4.37 48.37
C SER A 20 16.19 3.47 47.12
N PHE A 21 15.65 3.95 46.00
CA PHE A 21 15.60 3.23 44.73
C PHE A 21 16.96 2.64 44.33
N ILE A 22 18.04 3.38 44.53
CA ILE A 22 19.40 2.91 44.20
C ILE A 22 19.87 1.75 45.09
N GLN A 23 19.50 1.74 46.38
CA GLN A 23 19.89 0.71 47.35
C GLN A 23 18.96 -0.50 47.38
N SER A 24 17.81 -0.39 46.70
CA SER A 24 16.78 -1.43 46.62
C SER A 24 17.30 -2.76 46.07
N ARG A 25 16.65 -3.86 46.47
CA ARG A 25 16.87 -5.20 45.94
C ARG A 25 16.20 -5.36 44.58
N LYS A 26 16.98 -5.65 43.54
CA LYS A 26 16.53 -5.60 42.14
C LYS A 26 16.41 -6.99 41.56
N PHE A 27 15.31 -7.25 40.85
CA PHE A 27 15.20 -8.41 39.97
C PHE A 27 15.24 -7.96 38.50
N PHE A 28 16.21 -8.48 37.73
CA PHE A 28 16.37 -8.17 36.31
C PHE A 28 15.84 -9.31 35.45
N ALA A 29 14.71 -9.10 34.78
CA ALA A 29 14.22 -9.97 33.72
C ALA A 29 14.71 -9.45 32.37
N VAL A 30 15.72 -10.10 31.80
CA VAL A 30 16.39 -9.67 30.56
C VAL A 30 15.93 -10.52 29.38
N ASP A 31 15.36 -9.88 28.37
CA ASP A 31 14.92 -10.55 27.15
C ASP A 31 16.11 -11.11 26.35
N ASP A 32 16.11 -12.42 26.17
CA ASP A 32 17.08 -13.20 25.39
C ASP A 32 16.38 -13.92 24.23
N SER A 33 15.26 -13.36 23.73
CA SER A 33 14.61 -13.79 22.50
C SER A 33 15.47 -13.52 21.26
N GLY A 34 15.10 -14.13 20.13
CA GLY A 34 15.83 -14.01 18.88
C GLY A 34 15.87 -12.60 18.30
N SER A 35 14.89 -11.75 18.61
CA SER A 35 14.83 -10.36 18.12
C SER A 35 15.84 -9.44 18.80
N THR A 36 16.30 -9.78 20.02
CA THR A 36 17.32 -9.01 20.73
C THR A 36 18.75 -9.26 20.22
N ALA A 37 18.93 -10.12 19.21
CA ALA A 37 20.25 -10.54 18.74
C ALA A 37 21.17 -9.38 18.34
N GLY A 38 22.43 -9.46 18.75
CA GLY A 38 23.47 -8.51 18.37
C GLY A 38 23.55 -7.29 19.28
N ALA A 39 23.24 -6.11 18.76
CA ALA A 39 23.49 -4.85 19.46
C ALA A 39 22.52 -4.62 20.63
N ILE A 40 21.27 -5.05 20.50
CA ILE A 40 20.22 -4.91 21.53
C ILE A 40 20.59 -5.71 22.79
N ALA A 41 20.87 -7.02 22.66
CA ALA A 41 21.28 -7.87 23.79
C ALA A 41 22.52 -7.32 24.52
N ARG A 42 23.50 -6.80 23.77
CA ARG A 42 24.67 -6.13 24.36
C ARG A 42 24.29 -4.89 25.16
N ARG A 43 23.34 -4.09 24.68
CA ARG A 43 22.88 -2.86 25.35
C ARG A 43 22.00 -3.16 26.56
N GLN A 44 21.14 -4.17 26.50
CA GLN A 44 20.39 -4.66 27.67
C GLN A 44 21.34 -5.16 28.76
N ARG A 45 22.32 -6.00 28.38
CA ARG A 45 23.34 -6.48 29.32
C ARG A 45 24.15 -5.34 29.93
N GLN A 46 24.58 -4.39 29.10
CA GLN A 46 25.28 -3.19 29.58
C GLN A 46 24.46 -2.38 30.58
N PHE A 47 23.13 -2.31 30.44
CA PHE A 47 22.27 -1.60 31.40
C PHE A 47 22.34 -2.28 32.77
N VAL A 48 22.22 -3.62 32.81
CA VAL A 48 22.32 -4.41 34.04
C VAL A 48 23.69 -4.24 34.70
N ASP A 49 24.77 -4.43 33.93
CA ASP A 49 26.14 -4.35 34.44
C ASP A 49 26.44 -2.95 35.03
N ARG A 50 26.00 -1.89 34.35
CA ARG A 50 26.20 -0.51 34.82
C ARG A 50 25.34 -0.15 36.03
N SER A 51 24.12 -0.70 36.12
CA SER A 51 23.29 -0.55 37.31
C SER A 51 23.97 -1.16 38.55
N ARG A 52 24.57 -2.34 38.40
CA ARG A 52 25.26 -3.04 39.51
C ARG A 52 26.62 -2.47 39.85
N ALA A 53 27.40 -2.00 38.88
CA ALA A 53 28.77 -1.52 39.10
C ALA A 53 28.90 -0.46 40.22
N ARG A 54 27.84 0.32 40.46
CA ARG A 54 27.80 1.36 41.51
C ARG A 54 26.79 1.09 42.62
N HIS A 55 25.74 0.31 42.34
CA HIS A 55 24.59 0.14 43.23
C HIS A 55 24.15 -1.33 43.38
N ALA A 56 25.12 -2.24 43.46
CA ALA A 56 24.85 -3.66 43.71
C ALA A 56 24.23 -3.88 45.10
N ASN A 57 23.20 -4.72 45.15
CA ASN A 57 22.66 -5.28 46.38
C ASN A 57 22.92 -6.80 46.41
N ALA A 58 23.25 -7.35 47.58
CA ALA A 58 23.51 -8.78 47.72
C ALA A 58 22.30 -9.67 47.38
N GLY A 59 21.08 -9.11 47.47
CA GLY A 59 19.84 -9.78 47.07
C GLY A 59 19.45 -9.56 45.61
N ASP A 60 20.28 -8.92 44.78
CA ASP A 60 19.99 -8.76 43.35
C ASP A 60 19.98 -10.11 42.65
N ALA A 61 19.03 -10.29 41.73
CA ALA A 61 18.92 -11.49 40.93
C ALA A 61 18.60 -11.17 39.46
N ILE A 62 18.95 -12.08 38.56
CA ILE A 62 18.73 -11.95 37.12
C ILE A 62 18.19 -13.25 36.55
N SER A 63 17.30 -13.14 35.57
CA SER A 63 16.85 -14.24 34.73
C SER A 63 16.78 -13.80 33.27
N LEU A 64 17.16 -14.71 32.37
CA LEU A 64 16.97 -14.55 30.92
C LEU A 64 15.61 -15.13 30.53
N TRP A 65 14.89 -14.44 29.65
CA TRP A 65 13.56 -14.91 29.23
C TRP A 65 13.35 -14.78 27.71
N GLY A 66 12.41 -15.56 27.19
CA GLY A 66 11.96 -15.60 25.80
C GLY A 66 10.73 -16.51 25.72
N SER A 67 10.82 -17.63 24.99
CA SER A 67 9.82 -18.72 24.99
C SER A 67 9.91 -19.59 26.25
N GLY A 68 10.99 -19.46 27.01
CA GLY A 68 11.15 -19.97 28.38
C GLY A 68 11.77 -18.89 29.27
N CYS A 69 11.82 -19.13 30.57
CA CYS A 69 12.43 -18.23 31.54
C CYS A 69 13.39 -19.03 32.43
N ASP A 70 14.65 -18.61 32.49
CA ASP A 70 15.67 -19.25 33.32
C ASP A 70 15.35 -19.13 34.81
N TYR A 71 15.92 -20.05 35.61
CA TYR A 71 15.92 -19.89 37.06
C TYR A 71 16.71 -18.63 37.45
N PRO A 72 16.17 -17.77 38.33
CA PRO A 72 16.89 -16.60 38.82
C PRO A 72 18.24 -16.96 39.44
N ARG A 73 19.28 -16.18 39.12
CA ARG A 73 20.62 -16.35 39.67
C ARG A 73 21.13 -15.05 40.29
N SER A 74 21.95 -15.18 41.31
CA SER A 74 22.69 -14.06 41.93
C SER A 74 24.09 -13.87 41.32
N ASP A 75 24.57 -14.85 40.55
CA ASP A 75 25.82 -14.75 39.80
C ASP A 75 25.56 -14.23 38.39
N PHE A 76 25.99 -12.99 38.14
CA PHE A 76 25.77 -12.30 36.87
C PHE A 76 26.90 -12.56 35.88
N ASP A 77 28.11 -12.89 36.34
CA ASP A 77 29.30 -12.98 35.48
C ASP A 77 29.21 -14.17 34.52
N ASP A 78 28.54 -15.25 34.96
CA ASP A 78 28.31 -16.46 34.19
C ASP A 78 27.13 -16.35 33.18
N ILE A 79 26.33 -15.29 33.26
CA ILE A 79 25.16 -15.12 32.40
C ILE A 79 25.53 -14.42 31.11
N ARG A 80 25.32 -15.09 29.97
CA ARG A 80 25.55 -14.52 28.64
C ARG A 80 24.23 -14.36 27.92
N CYS A 81 23.85 -13.11 27.61
CA CYS A 81 22.74 -12.81 26.71
C CYS A 81 23.18 -13.19 25.28
N MET A 82 22.68 -14.31 24.77
CA MET A 82 23.06 -14.90 23.48
C MET A 82 21.89 -14.96 22.49
N SER A 83 20.72 -14.45 22.87
CA SER A 83 19.48 -14.45 22.08
C SER A 83 19.04 -15.85 21.67
N ARG A 84 19.06 -16.80 22.63
CA ARG A 84 18.79 -18.23 22.39
C ARG A 84 17.46 -18.73 22.91
N HIS A 85 16.68 -17.89 23.57
CA HIS A 85 15.42 -18.29 24.21
C HIS A 85 14.22 -18.30 23.25
N GLY A 86 14.42 -18.20 21.93
CA GLY A 86 13.34 -18.33 20.94
C GLY A 86 12.52 -17.05 20.77
N GLY A 87 11.19 -17.15 20.70
CA GLY A 87 10.29 -15.99 20.59
C GLY A 87 10.12 -15.20 21.89
N THR A 88 9.32 -14.14 21.86
CA THR A 88 9.11 -13.20 22.97
C THR A 88 7.81 -13.52 23.73
N MET A 89 7.90 -14.16 24.90
CA MET A 89 6.73 -14.57 25.70
C MET A 89 6.92 -14.20 27.18
N PRO A 90 6.65 -12.95 27.59
CA PRO A 90 6.88 -12.48 28.96
C PRO A 90 6.02 -13.22 30.00
N THR A 91 4.92 -13.86 29.61
CA THR A 91 4.14 -14.72 30.51
C THR A 91 4.96 -15.88 31.09
N THR A 92 6.04 -16.30 30.42
CA THR A 92 6.96 -17.34 30.93
C THR A 92 7.66 -16.93 32.21
N ILE A 93 7.88 -15.63 32.43
CA ILE A 93 8.43 -15.07 33.66
C ILE A 93 7.48 -15.38 34.83
N LEU A 94 6.18 -15.13 34.65
CA LEU A 94 5.17 -15.35 35.69
C LEU A 94 4.78 -16.83 35.86
N ARG A 95 5.05 -17.69 34.85
CA ARG A 95 4.89 -19.15 34.97
C ARG A 95 6.03 -19.82 35.72
N ASN A 96 7.23 -19.25 35.68
CA ASN A 96 8.36 -19.78 36.43
C ASN A 96 8.20 -19.40 37.91
N THR A 97 7.89 -20.39 38.75
CA THR A 97 7.62 -20.20 40.17
C THR A 97 8.78 -19.54 40.90
N ALA A 98 10.03 -19.88 40.55
CA ALA A 98 11.21 -19.28 41.16
C ALA A 98 11.39 -17.81 40.76
N ALA A 99 11.13 -17.48 39.49
CA ALA A 99 11.13 -16.08 39.03
C ALA A 99 10.02 -15.27 39.69
N LEU A 100 8.81 -15.83 39.80
CA LEU A 100 7.69 -15.20 40.47
C LEU A 100 7.95 -14.91 41.96
N GLU A 101 8.51 -15.88 42.69
CA GLU A 101 8.92 -15.70 44.08
C GLU A 101 10.00 -14.63 44.21
N THR A 102 10.95 -14.60 43.28
CA THR A 102 12.01 -13.59 43.25
C THR A 102 11.46 -12.19 42.98
N ILE A 103 10.49 -12.05 42.06
CA ILE A 103 9.76 -10.80 41.83
C ILE A 103 9.08 -10.33 43.11
N ARG A 104 8.33 -11.20 43.78
CA ARG A 104 7.62 -10.86 45.03
C ARG A 104 8.59 -10.40 46.13
N ASN A 105 9.74 -11.05 46.22
CA ASN A 105 10.79 -10.76 47.21
C ASN A 105 11.71 -9.60 46.82
N SER A 106 11.60 -9.07 45.60
CA SER A 106 12.35 -7.91 45.12
C SER A 106 11.65 -6.61 45.52
N ASP A 107 12.43 -5.56 45.78
CA ASP A 107 11.91 -4.22 46.05
C ASP A 107 11.50 -3.54 44.74
N VAL A 108 12.24 -3.84 43.65
CA VAL A 108 11.99 -3.33 42.29
C VAL A 108 12.20 -4.44 41.26
N TRP A 109 11.31 -4.51 40.28
CA TRP A 109 11.43 -5.36 39.12
C TRP A 109 11.88 -4.54 37.89
N PHE A 110 12.94 -4.98 37.21
CA PHE A 110 13.37 -4.47 35.92
C PHE A 110 12.96 -5.45 34.82
N LEU A 111 12.26 -4.96 33.80
CA LEU A 111 11.88 -5.73 32.62
C LEU A 111 12.54 -5.12 31.39
N LEU A 112 13.54 -5.80 30.83
CA LEU A 112 14.30 -5.33 29.67
C LEU A 112 13.86 -6.11 28.44
N THR A 113 13.56 -5.43 27.34
CA THR A 113 13.10 -6.02 26.05
C THR A 113 13.43 -5.07 24.89
N ASP A 114 13.11 -5.45 23.66
CA ASP A 114 13.10 -4.59 22.47
C ASP A 114 11.71 -4.03 22.13
N GLY A 115 10.65 -4.54 22.77
CA GLY A 115 9.37 -3.86 22.93
C GLY A 115 8.14 -4.60 22.42
N GLU A 116 8.25 -5.73 21.70
CA GLU A 116 7.15 -6.24 20.87
C GLU A 116 6.59 -7.62 21.31
N ILE A 117 5.29 -7.67 21.60
CA ILE A 117 4.47 -8.88 21.74
C ILE A 117 3.08 -8.71 21.12
N GLY A 118 2.49 -9.79 20.62
CA GLY A 118 1.15 -9.76 20.04
C GLY A 118 0.04 -9.49 21.08
N GLU A 119 -1.10 -8.96 20.64
CA GLU A 119 -2.21 -8.53 21.52
C GLU A 119 -2.71 -9.64 22.45
N SER A 120 -2.85 -10.87 21.95
CA SER A 120 -3.26 -12.02 22.78
C SER A 120 -2.31 -12.29 23.94
N GLU A 121 -1.01 -12.00 23.77
CA GLU A 121 -0.01 -12.13 24.82
C GLU A 121 -0.09 -10.97 25.82
N VAL A 122 -0.41 -9.74 25.37
CA VAL A 122 -0.64 -8.58 26.25
C VAL A 122 -1.78 -8.87 27.22
N THR A 123 -2.91 -9.38 26.71
CA THR A 123 -4.08 -9.74 27.51
C THR A 123 -3.77 -10.88 28.47
N ARG A 124 -3.05 -11.91 28.00
CA ARG A 124 -2.63 -13.04 28.83
C ARG A 124 -1.70 -12.59 29.96
N LEU A 125 -0.77 -11.69 29.67
CA LEU A 125 0.16 -11.11 30.63
C LEU A 125 -0.56 -10.27 31.68
N ALA A 126 -1.50 -9.41 31.27
CA ALA A 126 -2.28 -8.58 32.19
C ALA A 126 -3.07 -9.44 33.19
N ARG A 127 -3.73 -10.49 32.70
CA ARG A 127 -4.46 -11.44 33.54
C ARG A 127 -3.52 -12.16 34.51
N MET A 128 -2.41 -12.72 34.02
CA MET A 128 -1.46 -13.44 34.86
C MET A 128 -0.81 -12.53 35.92
N ALA A 129 -0.52 -11.27 35.59
CA ALA A 129 0.05 -10.32 36.53
C ALA A 129 -0.90 -10.02 37.70
N MET A 130 -2.21 -9.96 37.41
CA MET A 130 -3.26 -9.78 38.40
C MET A 130 -3.45 -11.05 39.26
N GLU A 131 -3.57 -12.23 38.63
CA GLU A 131 -3.73 -13.52 39.31
C GLU A 131 -2.57 -13.86 40.24
N ASN A 132 -1.34 -13.46 39.87
CA ASN A 132 -0.14 -13.71 40.65
C ASN A 132 0.22 -12.57 41.61
N GLU A 133 -0.62 -11.52 41.70
CA GLU A 133 -0.46 -10.38 42.60
C GLU A 133 0.91 -9.67 42.50
N VAL A 134 1.45 -9.52 41.28
CA VAL A 134 2.75 -8.84 41.05
C VAL A 134 2.61 -7.36 40.68
N LEU A 135 1.38 -6.87 40.51
CA LEU A 135 1.10 -5.48 40.12
C LEU A 135 1.40 -4.45 41.24
N ASN A 136 1.64 -4.90 42.47
CA ASN A 136 2.12 -4.05 43.55
C ASN A 136 3.64 -3.85 43.54
N VAL A 137 4.39 -4.65 42.78
CA VAL A 137 5.85 -4.53 42.67
C VAL A 137 6.19 -3.36 41.74
N PRO A 138 6.95 -2.35 42.20
CA PRO A 138 7.39 -1.25 41.34
C PRO A 138 8.20 -1.76 40.15
N LEU A 139 7.84 -1.31 38.95
CA LEU A 139 8.39 -1.80 37.69
C LEU A 139 9.18 -0.71 36.96
N VAL A 140 10.39 -1.06 36.51
CA VAL A 140 11.14 -0.26 35.54
C VAL A 140 11.23 -1.04 34.24
N PHE A 141 10.51 -0.57 33.23
CA PHE A 141 10.44 -1.17 31.91
C PHE A 141 11.44 -0.48 30.97
N VAL A 142 12.40 -1.22 30.44
CA VAL A 142 13.48 -0.69 29.60
C VAL A 142 13.40 -1.29 28.21
N ILE A 143 13.03 -0.46 27.25
CA ILE A 143 12.93 -0.80 25.83
C ILE A 143 14.27 -0.46 25.19
N THR A 144 14.93 -1.42 24.57
CA THR A 144 16.23 -1.23 23.92
C THR A 144 16.08 -1.42 22.42
N GLY A 145 16.34 -0.36 21.64
CA GLY A 145 16.14 -0.40 20.20
C GLY A 145 16.84 0.75 19.49
N TYR A 146 16.55 0.92 18.20
CA TYR A 146 17.01 2.07 17.42
C TYR A 146 15.95 3.16 17.44
N ARG A 147 16.36 4.43 17.61
CA ARG A 147 15.44 5.56 17.52
C ARG A 147 14.75 5.57 16.17
N LYS A 148 13.41 5.51 16.20
CA LYS A 148 12.55 5.77 15.03
C LYS A 148 12.34 7.28 14.87
N ALA A 149 11.51 7.69 13.90
CA ALA A 149 11.21 9.10 13.65
C ALA A 149 10.72 9.86 14.89
N SER A 150 9.94 9.21 15.76
CA SER A 150 9.41 9.79 17.00
C SER A 150 9.29 8.74 18.12
N PRO A 151 9.33 9.17 19.40
CA PRO A 151 9.08 8.28 20.53
C PRO A 151 7.72 7.55 20.45
N SER A 152 6.68 8.19 19.91
CA SER A 152 5.33 7.61 19.79
C SER A 152 5.27 6.28 19.01
N THR A 153 6.23 6.03 18.12
CA THR A 153 6.30 4.79 17.32
C THR A 153 7.03 3.63 18.01
N THR A 154 7.49 3.84 19.24
CA THR A 154 8.15 2.82 20.06
C THR A 154 7.12 1.81 20.55
N ASP A 155 7.36 0.51 20.37
CA ASP A 155 6.48 -0.52 20.90
C ASP A 155 6.66 -0.65 22.42
N ILE A 156 5.55 -0.67 23.15
CA ILE A 156 5.54 -0.78 24.62
C ILE A 156 4.67 -1.96 25.10
N SER A 157 4.28 -2.85 24.19
CA SER A 157 3.32 -3.94 24.42
C SER A 157 3.70 -4.88 25.58
N VAL A 158 5.00 -5.13 25.78
CA VAL A 158 5.48 -5.95 26.90
C VAL A 158 5.23 -5.30 28.28
N GLY A 159 5.25 -3.96 28.35
CA GLY A 159 5.17 -3.20 29.60
C GLY A 159 3.81 -2.54 29.87
N ILE A 160 2.98 -2.33 28.84
CA ILE A 160 1.73 -1.55 28.93
C ILE A 160 0.73 -2.11 29.95
N SER A 161 0.63 -3.44 30.08
CA SER A 161 -0.26 -4.09 31.05
C SER A 161 0.08 -3.73 32.49
N PHE A 162 1.39 -3.64 32.80
CA PHE A 162 1.87 -3.22 34.11
C PHE A 162 1.67 -1.72 34.30
N PHE A 163 2.00 -0.91 33.29
CA PHE A 163 1.84 0.53 33.35
C PHE A 163 0.38 0.96 33.63
N ALA A 164 -0.58 0.26 33.01
CA ALA A 164 -2.01 0.50 33.19
C ALA A 164 -2.49 0.21 34.62
N SER A 165 -1.97 -0.86 35.24
CA SER A 165 -2.56 -1.42 36.47
C SER A 165 -1.71 -1.22 37.73
N ALA A 166 -0.40 -1.07 37.60
CA ALA A 166 0.51 -0.88 38.73
C ALA A 166 0.50 0.57 39.22
N THR A 167 0.87 0.75 40.50
CA THR A 167 0.94 2.07 41.14
C THR A 167 2.21 2.82 40.75
N ASP A 168 3.34 2.11 40.72
CA ASP A 168 4.66 2.68 40.48
C ASP A 168 5.29 2.04 39.25
N THR A 169 5.44 2.80 38.16
CA THR A 169 6.06 2.29 36.92
C THR A 169 6.86 3.37 36.20
N LEU A 170 7.97 2.99 35.59
CA LEU A 170 8.82 3.85 34.77
C LEU A 170 9.09 3.18 33.42
N ILE A 171 8.82 3.87 32.32
CA ILE A 171 9.12 3.42 30.95
C ILE A 171 10.32 4.19 30.42
N LEU A 172 11.38 3.46 30.08
CA LEU A 172 12.63 3.98 29.55
C LEU A 172 12.86 3.44 28.14
N PHE A 173 13.39 4.27 27.26
CA PHE A 173 13.95 3.86 25.98
C PHE A 173 15.46 4.02 25.99
N LYS A 174 16.19 2.95 25.65
CA LYS A 174 17.64 2.95 25.52
C LYS A 174 18.01 2.85 24.04
N ASP A 175 18.57 3.93 23.51
CA ASP A 175 19.03 3.94 22.12
C ASP A 175 20.26 3.05 21.93
N THR A 176 20.21 2.20 20.93
CA THR A 176 21.26 1.22 20.65
C THR A 176 22.52 1.88 20.07
N GLU A 177 22.35 2.94 19.27
CA GLU A 177 23.44 3.66 18.63
C GLU A 177 24.20 4.53 19.64
N SER A 178 23.52 5.52 20.23
CA SER A 178 24.14 6.47 21.16
C SER A 178 24.32 5.92 22.58
N GLY A 179 23.48 4.98 23.02
CA GLY A 179 23.41 4.54 24.42
C GLY A 179 22.62 5.48 25.33
N VAL A 180 22.02 6.55 24.79
CA VAL A 180 21.21 7.52 25.53
C VAL A 180 19.92 6.86 26.02
N LEU A 181 19.53 7.18 27.26
CA LEU A 181 18.30 6.75 27.90
C LEU A 181 17.29 7.90 27.88
N SER A 182 16.12 7.70 27.29
CA SER A 182 15.01 8.67 27.29
C SER A 182 13.86 8.15 28.15
N VAL A 183 13.24 9.00 28.96
CA VAL A 183 12.05 8.66 29.74
C VAL A 183 10.82 8.86 28.86
N ILE A 184 10.07 7.79 28.59
CA ILE A 184 8.81 7.84 27.83
C ILE A 184 7.62 8.17 28.73
N ALA A 185 7.58 7.59 29.94
CA ALA A 185 6.50 7.83 30.89
C ALA A 185 6.90 7.40 32.32
N GLY A 186 6.37 8.11 33.33
CA GLY A 186 6.53 7.76 34.74
C GLY A 186 5.20 7.83 35.52
N LYS A 187 4.99 6.89 36.44
CA LYS A 187 3.80 6.80 37.31
C LYS A 187 4.22 6.60 38.76
N GLY A 188 3.40 7.11 39.70
CA GLY A 188 3.59 6.90 41.13
C GLY A 188 4.85 7.59 41.67
N ARG A 189 5.74 6.82 42.28
CA ARG A 189 7.06 7.30 42.79
C ARG A 189 8.00 7.75 41.68
N PHE A 190 7.78 7.32 40.44
CA PHE A 190 8.59 7.71 39.28
C PHE A 190 8.03 8.90 38.51
N ALA A 191 6.90 9.49 38.91
CA ALA A 191 6.28 10.62 38.19
C ALA A 191 7.21 11.84 38.07
N SER A 192 8.11 12.07 39.03
CA SER A 192 9.09 13.17 38.98
C SER A 192 10.22 12.97 37.96
N MET A 193 10.36 11.77 37.38
CA MET A 193 11.38 11.45 36.38
C MET A 193 10.95 11.79 34.94
N GLY A 194 9.68 12.12 34.72
CA GLY A 194 9.14 12.37 33.38
C GLY A 194 7.79 13.09 33.34
N GLY A 195 7.36 13.72 34.44
CA GLY A 195 5.99 14.24 34.57
C GLY A 195 4.95 13.13 34.73
N SER A 196 3.73 13.48 35.18
CA SER A 196 2.59 12.58 34.98
C SER A 196 2.48 12.24 33.49
N THR A 197 2.02 11.05 33.16
CA THR A 197 1.70 10.54 31.80
C THR A 197 1.11 11.58 30.84
N SER A 198 0.45 12.58 31.41
CA SER A 198 -0.28 13.63 30.74
C SER A 198 0.52 14.85 30.32
N ALA A 199 1.83 14.94 30.61
CA ALA A 199 2.64 16.14 30.31
C ALA A 199 3.64 16.00 29.15
N GLN A 200 3.93 14.79 28.63
CA GLN A 200 5.00 14.61 27.64
C GLN A 200 4.46 14.55 26.20
N ASP A 201 4.99 15.45 25.35
CA ASP A 201 4.85 15.35 23.91
C ASP A 201 5.81 14.27 23.38
N LEU A 202 5.27 13.31 22.61
CA LEU A 202 6.02 12.20 22.05
C LEU A 202 6.32 12.41 20.55
N GLU A 203 6.22 13.66 20.06
CA GLU A 203 6.57 14.06 18.70
C GLU A 203 8.08 13.99 18.44
N SER A 204 8.90 14.42 19.40
CA SER A 204 10.35 14.37 19.28
C SER A 204 11.04 13.69 20.46
N TRP A 205 12.15 13.02 20.15
CA TRP A 205 13.08 12.51 21.17
C TRP A 205 13.78 13.63 21.95
N GLU A 206 13.85 14.85 21.40
CA GLU A 206 14.46 16.00 22.06
C GLU A 206 13.63 16.56 23.22
N ASP A 207 12.30 16.39 23.15
CA ASP A 207 11.36 16.88 24.17
C ASP A 207 11.32 15.97 25.40
N LEU A 208 11.85 14.75 25.28
CA LEU A 208 11.92 13.80 26.36
C LEU A 208 13.11 14.07 27.29
N GLN A 209 12.88 13.90 28.58
CA GLN A 209 13.96 13.88 29.55
C GLN A 209 14.92 12.73 29.20
N SER A 210 16.15 13.08 28.88
CA SER A 210 17.16 12.12 28.41
C SER A 210 18.45 12.18 29.24
N PHE A 211 19.11 11.03 29.34
CA PHE A 211 20.31 10.82 30.13
C PHE A 211 21.37 10.16 29.25
N GLN A 212 22.59 10.69 29.28
CA GLN A 212 23.69 10.19 28.46
C GLN A 212 24.10 8.75 28.77
N ASN A 213 23.78 8.27 29.98
CA ASN A 213 24.07 6.91 30.43
C ASN A 213 23.28 6.59 31.72
N GLU A 214 23.39 5.34 32.18
CA GLU A 214 22.77 4.84 33.39
C GLU A 214 23.21 5.59 34.65
N GLN A 215 24.47 6.06 34.70
CA GLN A 215 24.96 6.79 35.87
C GLN A 215 24.23 8.13 36.05
N ALA A 216 23.98 8.85 34.94
CA ALA A 216 23.21 10.09 34.97
C ALA A 216 21.73 9.84 35.36
N LEU A 217 21.13 8.74 34.89
CA LEU A 217 19.78 8.32 35.29
C LEU A 217 19.71 8.06 36.81
N PHE A 218 20.61 7.22 37.35
CA PHE A 218 20.59 6.86 38.78
C PHE A 218 20.97 8.04 39.68
N ALA A 219 21.89 8.90 39.26
CA ALA A 219 22.20 10.14 39.98
C ALA A 219 20.95 11.04 40.07
N ARG A 220 20.16 11.12 39.00
CA ARG A 220 18.89 11.87 39.02
C ARG A 220 17.86 11.25 39.97
N CYS A 221 17.75 9.92 40.04
CA CYS A 221 16.89 9.26 41.01
C CYS A 221 17.33 9.53 42.46
N GLU A 222 18.63 9.63 42.71
CA GLU A 222 19.20 9.98 44.01
C GLU A 222 18.90 11.44 44.37
N GLU A 223 19.09 12.38 43.43
CA GLU A 223 18.72 13.80 43.59
C GLU A 223 17.23 14.01 43.87
N LEU A 224 16.35 13.21 43.24
CA LEU A 224 14.91 13.27 43.44
C LEU A 224 14.42 12.49 44.66
N GLU A 225 15.35 11.89 45.43
CA GLU A 225 15.06 11.07 46.61
C GLU A 225 13.96 10.03 46.34
N VAL A 226 14.06 9.33 45.21
CA VAL A 226 13.07 8.31 44.83
C VAL A 226 13.13 7.15 45.81
N ASN A 227 12.11 7.04 46.64
CA ASN A 227 11.98 6.02 47.68
C ASN A 227 10.89 5.00 47.34
N ILE A 228 11.16 3.73 47.61
CA ILE A 228 10.29 2.60 47.29
C ILE A 228 10.04 1.73 48.52
N ALA A 229 8.82 1.18 48.64
CA ALA A 229 8.47 0.28 49.73
C ALA A 229 9.25 -1.03 49.66
N LEU A 230 9.84 -1.43 50.80
CA LEU A 230 10.51 -2.73 50.93
C LEU A 230 9.51 -3.87 50.72
N ALA A 231 9.95 -4.95 50.06
CA ALA A 231 9.10 -6.09 49.70
C ALA A 231 8.28 -6.65 50.88
N LYS A 232 8.89 -6.74 52.08
CA LYS A 232 8.25 -7.27 53.30
C LYS A 232 7.12 -6.39 53.89
N TYR A 233 7.06 -5.11 53.55
CA TYR A 233 6.01 -4.18 54.04
C TYR A 233 5.14 -3.63 52.91
N ARG A 234 5.31 -4.14 51.70
CA ARG A 234 4.52 -3.72 50.55
C ARG A 234 3.06 -4.12 50.78
N PRO A 235 2.09 -3.20 50.65
CA PRO A 235 0.68 -3.57 50.75
C PRO A 235 0.32 -4.55 49.62
N GLY A 236 -0.61 -5.47 49.92
CA GLY A 236 -1.16 -6.37 48.90
C GLY A 236 -1.73 -5.58 47.73
N ALA A 237 -1.78 -6.19 46.54
CA ALA A 237 -2.14 -5.48 45.31
C ALA A 237 -3.53 -4.85 45.31
N GLY A 238 -4.41 -5.19 46.28
CA GLY A 238 -5.77 -4.68 46.45
C GLY A 238 -6.67 -5.01 45.25
N LYS A 239 -7.99 -5.07 45.45
CA LYS A 239 -8.91 -5.13 44.30
C LYS A 239 -8.98 -3.76 43.60
N GLY A 240 -9.22 -3.76 42.30
CA GLY A 240 -9.42 -2.56 41.46
C GLY A 240 -8.15 -1.94 40.86
N VAL A 241 -8.37 -0.93 40.01
CA VAL A 241 -7.33 -0.18 39.27
C VAL A 241 -7.17 1.22 39.86
N ALA A 242 -5.92 1.68 39.98
CA ALA A 242 -5.61 3.05 40.37
C ALA A 242 -5.58 3.97 39.13
N LEU A 243 -6.45 4.99 39.11
CA LEU A 243 -6.58 5.93 37.99
C LEU A 243 -5.65 7.14 38.07
N GLY A 244 -4.83 7.26 39.12
CA GLY A 244 -3.80 8.29 39.26
C GLY A 244 -4.09 9.31 40.36
N ARG A 245 -3.12 10.20 40.61
CA ARG A 245 -3.16 11.15 41.75
C ARG A 245 -4.26 12.20 41.62
N GLU A 246 -4.62 12.60 40.41
CA GLU A 246 -5.69 13.59 40.18
C GLU A 246 -7.05 13.03 40.56
N TRP A 247 -7.31 11.79 40.14
CA TRP A 247 -8.48 11.02 40.58
C TRP A 247 -8.51 10.90 42.11
N GLU A 248 -7.40 10.47 42.72
CA GLU A 248 -7.31 10.30 44.18
C GLU A 248 -7.53 11.63 44.94
N ALA A 249 -7.03 12.74 44.40
CA ALA A 249 -7.22 14.07 44.98
C ALA A 249 -8.68 14.54 44.92
N ARG A 250 -9.42 14.22 43.84
CA ARG A 250 -10.86 14.55 43.72
C ARG A 250 -11.75 13.68 44.59
N GLN A 251 -11.29 12.47 44.91
CA GLN A 251 -12.03 11.51 45.74
C GLN A 251 -11.63 11.54 47.22
N ASP A 252 -10.84 12.53 47.66
CA ASP A 252 -10.35 12.69 49.03
C ASP A 252 -9.62 11.45 49.61
N GLY A 253 -8.91 10.69 48.76
CA GLY A 253 -8.14 9.51 49.20
C GLY A 253 -7.70 8.57 48.08
N PRO A 254 -6.97 7.49 48.41
CA PRO A 254 -6.43 6.53 47.44
C PRO A 254 -7.52 5.58 46.90
N VAL A 255 -8.57 6.15 46.29
CA VAL A 255 -9.74 5.43 45.79
C VAL A 255 -9.41 4.69 44.50
N ARG A 256 -9.71 3.39 44.46
CA ARG A 256 -9.51 2.53 43.29
C ARG A 256 -10.84 2.20 42.64
N VAL A 257 -10.82 1.89 41.35
CA VAL A 257 -12.03 1.54 40.60
C VAL A 257 -12.11 0.03 40.40
N ASP A 258 -13.19 -0.57 40.88
CA ASP A 258 -13.56 -1.93 40.52
C ASP A 258 -14.17 -1.91 39.11
N LEU A 259 -13.46 -2.51 38.15
CA LEU A 259 -13.89 -2.50 36.75
C LEU A 259 -15.18 -3.30 36.55
N ASP A 260 -15.41 -4.37 37.32
CA ASP A 260 -16.60 -5.20 37.17
C ASP A 260 -17.83 -4.48 37.74
N LEU A 261 -17.72 -3.95 38.95
CA LEU A 261 -18.83 -3.21 39.58
C LEU A 261 -19.15 -1.89 38.88
N LEU A 262 -18.17 -1.25 38.22
CA LEU A 262 -18.42 -0.03 37.45
C LEU A 262 -19.38 -0.28 36.28
N LEU A 263 -19.30 -1.44 35.62
CA LEU A 263 -20.20 -1.80 34.52
C LEU A 263 -21.64 -2.06 35.01
N GLU A 264 -21.79 -2.46 36.27
CA GLU A 264 -23.07 -2.70 36.93
C GLU A 264 -23.72 -1.41 37.49
N ALA A 265 -22.99 -0.30 37.55
CA ALA A 265 -23.42 0.94 38.21
C ALA A 265 -24.60 1.66 37.51
N GLY A 266 -24.96 1.27 36.28
CA GLY A 266 -26.08 1.90 35.54
C GLY A 266 -25.76 3.34 35.12
N LEU A 267 -26.66 4.29 35.41
CA LEU A 267 -26.47 5.71 35.08
C LEU A 267 -25.69 6.41 36.22
N LEU A 268 -24.50 6.93 35.89
CA LEU A 268 -23.65 7.65 36.84
C LEU A 268 -24.19 9.05 37.10
N SER A 269 -24.01 9.53 38.33
CA SER A 269 -24.27 10.93 38.70
C SER A 269 -23.39 11.87 37.88
N ASP A 270 -23.83 13.09 37.61
CA ASP A 270 -23.05 14.05 36.82
C ASP A 270 -21.64 14.31 37.42
N PRO A 271 -21.47 14.49 38.75
CA PRO A 271 -20.14 14.62 39.34
C PRO A 271 -19.25 13.39 39.11
N ASP A 272 -19.79 12.17 39.34
CA ASP A 272 -19.03 10.94 39.14
C ASP A 272 -18.63 10.74 37.68
N LEU A 273 -19.52 11.08 36.75
CA LEU A 273 -19.26 11.00 35.32
C LEU A 273 -18.19 12.01 34.93
N PHE A 274 -18.30 13.27 35.37
CA PHE A 274 -17.35 14.31 35.01
C PHE A 274 -15.95 14.03 35.55
N ASP A 275 -15.85 13.48 36.77
CA ASP A 275 -14.58 13.04 37.33
C ASP A 275 -14.00 11.84 36.57
N LEU A 276 -14.82 10.84 36.23
CA LEU A 276 -14.37 9.64 35.52
C LEU A 276 -13.98 9.90 34.06
N LEU A 277 -14.66 10.85 33.41
CA LEU A 277 -14.43 11.23 32.01
C LEU A 277 -13.42 12.37 31.84
N GLU A 278 -12.79 12.81 32.92
CA GLU A 278 -11.65 13.70 32.79
C GLU A 278 -10.51 12.98 32.04
N GLU A 279 -9.78 13.73 31.22
CA GLU A 279 -8.88 13.22 30.18
C GLU A 279 -7.88 12.19 30.70
N ASP A 280 -7.17 12.50 31.79
CA ASP A 280 -6.13 11.63 32.35
C ASP A 280 -6.71 10.39 33.03
N THR A 281 -7.79 10.61 33.77
CA THR A 281 -8.54 9.57 34.48
C THR A 281 -9.12 8.57 33.48
N PHE A 282 -9.75 9.06 32.42
CA PHE A 282 -10.39 8.26 31.39
C PHE A 282 -9.38 7.48 30.53
N ASN A 283 -8.27 8.10 30.14
CA ASN A 283 -7.22 7.42 29.38
C ASN A 283 -6.67 6.21 30.16
N THR A 284 -6.40 6.38 31.46
CA THR A 284 -5.95 5.28 32.33
C THR A 284 -6.98 4.17 32.42
N LEU A 285 -8.26 4.53 32.58
CA LEU A 285 -9.38 3.58 32.61
C LEU A 285 -9.48 2.80 31.29
N ALA A 286 -9.45 3.51 30.15
CA ALA A 286 -9.59 2.92 28.83
C ALA A 286 -8.42 1.96 28.49
N ILE A 287 -7.18 2.31 28.84
CA ILE A 287 -6.03 1.40 28.69
C ILE A 287 -6.20 0.16 29.59
N ALA A 288 -6.72 0.33 30.80
CA ALA A 288 -7.00 -0.79 31.70
C ALA A 288 -8.06 -1.76 31.14
N TYR A 289 -9.09 -1.25 30.47
CA TYR A 289 -10.06 -2.08 29.73
C TYR A 289 -9.47 -2.70 28.46
N LYS A 290 -8.62 -1.97 27.72
CA LYS A 290 -7.93 -2.47 26.52
C LYS A 290 -7.05 -3.67 26.81
N THR A 291 -6.17 -3.54 27.80
CA THR A 291 -5.23 -4.60 28.20
C THR A 291 -5.94 -5.84 28.75
N ARG A 292 -7.25 -5.78 29.00
CA ARG A 292 -8.10 -6.88 29.46
C ARG A 292 -9.07 -7.39 28.39
N ASP A 293 -9.00 -6.87 27.17
CA ASP A 293 -9.92 -7.19 26.06
C ASP A 293 -11.40 -6.90 26.38
N ARG A 294 -11.65 -5.76 27.06
CA ARG A 294 -13.00 -5.36 27.52
C ARG A 294 -13.39 -3.94 27.11
N ILE A 295 -12.82 -3.42 26.02
CA ILE A 295 -13.19 -2.11 25.47
C ILE A 295 -14.69 -2.06 25.12
N ALA A 296 -15.23 -3.16 24.60
CA ALA A 296 -16.65 -3.25 24.25
C ALA A 296 -17.57 -3.00 25.46
N ASP A 297 -17.18 -3.49 26.64
CA ASP A 297 -17.93 -3.28 27.88
C ASP A 297 -17.92 -1.80 28.30
N LEU A 298 -16.76 -1.16 28.27
CA LEU A 298 -16.63 0.27 28.58
C LEU A 298 -17.41 1.14 27.57
N ARG A 299 -17.39 0.77 26.28
CA ARG A 299 -18.21 1.43 25.25
C ARG A 299 -19.70 1.34 25.58
N ALA A 300 -20.17 0.15 25.95
CA ALA A 300 -21.57 -0.05 26.33
C ALA A 300 -21.95 0.78 27.57
N LEU A 301 -21.06 0.89 28.56
CA LEU A 301 -21.26 1.77 29.72
C LEU A 301 -21.40 3.23 29.31
N LEU A 302 -20.47 3.75 28.49
CA LEU A 302 -20.51 5.14 28.01
C LEU A 302 -21.77 5.44 27.19
N GLN A 303 -22.17 4.52 26.32
CA GLN A 303 -23.41 4.65 25.54
C GLN A 303 -24.64 4.74 26.44
N LYS A 304 -24.69 3.99 27.55
CA LYS A 304 -25.75 4.10 28.56
C LYS A 304 -25.76 5.43 29.31
N GLN A 305 -24.64 6.16 29.33
CA GLN A 305 -24.58 7.48 29.97
C GLN A 305 -25.19 8.60 29.11
N LYS A 306 -25.37 8.35 27.81
CA LYS A 306 -25.92 9.34 26.88
C LYS A 306 -27.42 9.50 27.13
N ILE A 307 -27.86 10.74 27.29
CA ILE A 307 -29.27 11.06 27.51
C ILE A 307 -29.85 11.56 26.19
N GLU A 308 -31.01 11.04 25.78
CA GLU A 308 -31.70 11.51 24.58
C GLU A 308 -32.00 13.01 24.72
N GLN A 309 -31.31 13.80 23.90
CA GLN A 309 -31.51 15.24 23.86
C GLN A 309 -32.67 15.50 22.90
N VAL A 310 -33.75 16.10 23.40
CA VAL A 310 -34.86 16.59 22.55
C VAL A 310 -34.35 17.79 21.76
N ALA A 311 -33.70 17.51 20.64
CA ALA A 311 -33.23 18.50 19.69
C ALA A 311 -34.42 19.08 18.90
N PRO A 312 -34.49 20.41 18.68
CA PRO A 312 -35.39 21.02 17.70
C PRO A 312 -35.29 20.35 16.33
N LYS A 313 -36.40 19.80 15.84
CA LYS A 313 -36.55 19.27 14.47
C LYS A 313 -37.40 20.22 13.64
N LEU A 314 -37.18 20.25 12.32
CA LEU A 314 -38.12 20.90 11.41
C LEU A 314 -39.35 19.99 11.26
N GLU A 315 -40.28 20.15 12.19
CA GLU A 315 -41.52 19.38 12.19
C GLU A 315 -42.52 19.95 11.18
N ASP A 316 -43.33 19.06 10.59
CA ASP A 316 -44.40 19.47 9.71
C ASP A 316 -45.65 19.91 10.47
N VAL A 317 -45.56 21.06 11.15
CA VAL A 317 -46.67 21.61 11.95
C VAL A 317 -47.82 22.15 11.09
N SER A 318 -47.61 22.32 9.78
CA SER A 318 -48.58 22.89 8.85
C SER A 318 -49.02 21.92 7.74
N ALA A 319 -48.75 20.62 7.88
CA ALA A 319 -49.16 19.55 6.95
C ALA A 319 -48.69 19.72 5.50
N ALA A 320 -47.49 20.29 5.29
CA ALA A 320 -46.82 20.39 4.00
C ALA A 320 -46.63 19.03 3.31
N GLY A 321 -46.32 17.96 4.05
CA GLY A 321 -46.17 16.62 3.48
C GLY A 321 -47.48 16.08 2.89
N ALA A 322 -48.61 16.34 3.54
CA ALA A 322 -49.93 15.98 3.02
C ALA A 322 -50.26 16.78 1.73
N LEU A 323 -49.88 18.05 1.67
CA LEU A 323 -50.03 18.88 0.47
C LEU A 323 -49.15 18.36 -0.69
N ILE A 324 -47.92 17.94 -0.41
CA ILE A 324 -47.03 17.31 -1.39
C ILE A 324 -47.63 16.00 -1.93
N ALA A 325 -48.15 15.15 -1.05
CA ALA A 325 -48.84 13.91 -1.44
C ALA A 325 -50.06 14.19 -2.34
N GLU A 326 -50.87 15.20 -1.98
CA GLU A 326 -52.06 15.57 -2.74
C GLU A 326 -51.74 16.14 -4.13
N MET A 327 -50.60 16.85 -4.28
CA MET A 327 -50.13 17.33 -5.58
C MET A 327 -49.66 16.21 -6.52
N GLY A 328 -49.27 15.04 -5.97
CA GLY A 328 -48.91 13.86 -6.74
C GLY A 328 -50.09 13.20 -7.47
N ASP A 329 -51.34 13.60 -7.18
CA ASP A 329 -52.52 13.08 -7.85
C ASP A 329 -52.64 13.64 -9.28
N THR A 330 -52.70 12.72 -10.25
CA THR A 330 -52.82 13.03 -11.69
C THR A 330 -54.20 13.53 -12.09
N ARG A 331 -55.20 13.38 -11.21
CA ARG A 331 -56.59 13.79 -11.46
C ARG A 331 -56.87 15.26 -11.12
N LYS A 332 -55.92 15.95 -10.48
CA LYS A 332 -56.05 17.36 -10.08
C LYS A 332 -55.88 18.29 -11.28
N THR A 333 -56.73 19.29 -11.36
CA THR A 333 -56.65 20.35 -12.38
C THR A 333 -55.48 21.30 -12.10
N ASP A 334 -55.00 22.01 -13.13
CA ASP A 334 -53.92 23.00 -12.97
C ASP A 334 -54.28 24.11 -11.96
N ARG A 335 -55.56 24.48 -11.88
CA ARG A 335 -56.05 25.46 -10.90
C ARG A 335 -55.95 24.92 -9.47
N GLU A 336 -56.30 23.66 -9.25
CA GLU A 336 -56.18 23.01 -7.94
C GLU A 336 -54.70 22.83 -7.55
N ARG A 337 -53.83 22.47 -8.51
CA ARG A 337 -52.39 22.38 -8.28
C ARG A 337 -51.78 23.72 -7.87
N LYS A 338 -52.12 24.82 -8.55
CA LYS A 338 -51.67 26.17 -8.16
C LYS A 338 -52.10 26.56 -6.74
N ASN A 339 -53.33 26.21 -6.36
CA ASN A 339 -53.82 26.45 -5.00
C ASN A 339 -53.06 25.62 -3.96
N LEU A 340 -52.79 24.33 -4.24
CA LEU A 340 -51.97 23.48 -3.39
C LEU A 340 -50.55 24.02 -3.24
N GLN A 341 -49.95 24.54 -4.32
CA GLN A 341 -48.63 25.17 -4.29
C GLN A 341 -48.59 26.42 -3.40
N GLU A 342 -49.59 27.29 -3.49
CA GLU A 342 -49.70 28.48 -2.63
C GLU A 342 -49.85 28.09 -1.15
N ARG A 343 -50.71 27.11 -0.86
CA ARG A 343 -50.86 26.55 0.50
C ARG A 343 -49.57 25.91 1.00
N LEU A 344 -48.81 25.24 0.13
CA LEU A 344 -47.54 24.63 0.48
C LEU A 344 -46.48 25.68 0.83
N ARG A 345 -46.40 26.80 0.10
CA ARG A 345 -45.50 27.91 0.44
C ARG A 345 -45.82 28.50 1.82
N LEU A 346 -47.10 28.69 2.11
CA LEU A 346 -47.54 29.16 3.43
C LEU A 346 -47.21 28.13 4.54
N ALA A 347 -47.37 26.84 4.27
CA ALA A 347 -46.99 25.77 5.20
C ALA A 347 -45.48 25.75 5.46
N HIS A 348 -44.66 25.89 4.41
CA HIS A 348 -43.21 26.01 4.54
C HIS A 348 -42.78 27.24 5.35
N ALA A 349 -43.38 28.41 5.12
CA ALA A 349 -43.07 29.61 5.90
C ALA A 349 -43.35 29.41 7.39
N LYS A 350 -44.50 28.81 7.74
CA LYS A 350 -44.87 28.51 9.13
C LYS A 350 -43.97 27.45 9.77
N ASN A 351 -43.64 26.38 9.05
CA ASN A 351 -42.75 25.34 9.56
C ASN A 351 -41.35 25.93 9.87
N ARG A 352 -40.85 26.84 9.02
CA ARG A 352 -39.60 27.57 9.24
C ARG A 352 -39.66 28.48 10.47
N GLU A 353 -40.71 29.28 10.60
CA GLU A 353 -40.90 30.18 11.75
C GLU A 353 -40.96 29.40 13.06
N HIS A 354 -41.71 28.29 13.08
CA HIS A 354 -41.81 27.42 14.25
C HIS A 354 -40.44 26.82 14.63
N TYR A 355 -39.69 26.32 13.65
CA TYR A 355 -38.36 25.79 13.87
C TYR A 355 -37.39 26.86 14.40
N GLN A 356 -37.41 28.08 13.86
CA GLN A 356 -36.58 29.18 14.34
C GLN A 356 -36.90 29.57 15.80
N ALA A 357 -38.17 29.56 16.18
CA ALA A 357 -38.59 29.79 17.56
C ALA A 357 -38.06 28.70 18.51
N LEU A 358 -38.21 27.42 18.14
CA LEU A 358 -37.70 26.29 18.92
C LEU A 358 -36.18 26.34 19.11
N VAL A 359 -35.43 26.67 18.06
CA VAL A 359 -33.96 26.80 18.13
C VAL A 359 -33.56 27.92 19.12
N LYS A 360 -34.25 29.05 19.08
CA LYS A 360 -33.98 30.20 19.96
C LYS A 360 -34.29 29.86 21.43
N ASP A 361 -35.42 29.21 21.69
CA ASP A 361 -35.82 28.81 23.04
C ASP A 361 -34.86 27.75 23.60
N PHE A 362 -34.49 26.77 22.77
CA PHE A 362 -33.55 25.72 23.14
C PHE A 362 -32.15 26.26 23.43
N ALA A 363 -31.70 27.30 22.72
CA ALA A 363 -30.41 27.95 22.96
C ALA A 363 -30.32 28.64 24.34
N THR A 364 -31.45 28.98 24.97
CA THR A 364 -31.49 29.70 26.26
C THR A 364 -31.74 28.81 27.48
N SER A 365 -32.03 27.51 27.31
CA SER A 365 -32.36 26.59 28.41
C SER A 365 -31.11 26.07 29.16
N THR A 366 -31.08 26.25 30.49
CA THR A 366 -29.99 25.77 31.37
C THR A 366 -29.96 24.24 31.49
N GLN A 367 -31.12 23.60 31.45
CA GLN A 367 -31.25 22.14 31.47
C GLN A 367 -30.74 21.53 30.16
N ALA A 368 -31.06 22.16 29.02
CA ALA A 368 -30.51 21.75 27.72
C ALA A 368 -28.99 21.92 27.66
N ARG A 369 -28.44 22.98 28.28
CA ARG A 369 -26.99 23.20 28.37
C ARG A 369 -26.28 22.11 29.18
N THR A 370 -26.85 21.69 30.32
CA THR A 370 -26.26 20.64 31.18
C THR A 370 -26.33 19.26 30.49
N LEU A 371 -27.45 18.94 29.84
CA LEU A 371 -27.57 17.71 29.03
C LEU A 371 -26.62 17.70 27.83
N ARG A 372 -26.42 18.85 27.17
CA ARG A 372 -25.43 19.01 26.11
C ARG A 372 -24.01 18.78 26.62
N GLU A 373 -23.64 19.36 27.74
CA GLU A 373 -22.30 19.21 28.34
C GLU A 373 -22.03 17.74 28.70
N ARG A 374 -23.02 17.06 29.31
CA ARG A 374 -22.96 15.62 29.57
C ARG A 374 -22.74 14.82 28.29
N ASN A 375 -23.59 15.02 27.27
CA ASN A 375 -23.45 14.29 26.01
C ASN A 375 -22.14 14.63 25.28
N GLN A 376 -21.65 15.87 25.35
CA GLN A 376 -20.38 16.27 24.77
C GLN A 376 -19.19 15.57 25.45
N LEU A 377 -19.23 15.40 26.77
CA LEU A 377 -18.22 14.65 27.52
C LEU A 377 -18.28 13.16 27.18
N VAL A 378 -19.49 12.57 27.09
CA VAL A 378 -19.68 11.18 26.68
C VAL A 378 -19.20 10.94 25.25
N ASP A 379 -19.58 11.80 24.30
CA ASP A 379 -19.11 11.73 22.90
C ASP A 379 -17.60 11.98 22.82
N GLY A 380 -17.05 12.84 23.68
CA GLY A 380 -15.60 13.04 23.85
C GLY A 380 -14.89 11.76 24.32
N ALA A 381 -15.43 11.10 25.33
CA ALA A 381 -14.92 9.85 25.88
C ALA A 381 -15.07 8.68 24.89
N LEU A 382 -16.18 8.60 24.14
CA LEU A 382 -16.36 7.61 23.08
C LEU A 382 -15.33 7.80 21.95
N ARG A 383 -15.05 9.05 21.56
CA ARG A 383 -13.99 9.38 20.59
C ARG A 383 -12.60 9.00 21.12
N ALA A 384 -12.30 9.29 22.38
CA ALA A 384 -11.04 8.88 23.01
C ALA A 384 -10.92 7.35 23.11
N LEU A 385 -12.01 6.65 23.44
CA LEU A 385 -12.06 5.19 23.54
C LEU A 385 -11.83 4.49 22.19
N ALA A 386 -12.48 4.97 21.12
CA ALA A 386 -12.24 4.48 19.77
C ALA A 386 -10.77 4.66 19.37
N SER A 387 -10.17 5.78 19.79
CA SER A 387 -8.75 6.04 19.58
C SER A 387 -7.82 5.07 20.27
N ILE A 388 -8.08 4.80 21.55
CA ILE A 388 -7.33 3.82 22.32
C ILE A 388 -7.53 2.42 21.74
N GLU A 389 -8.71 2.08 21.23
CA GLU A 389 -8.99 0.80 20.57
C GLU A 389 -8.15 0.61 19.29
N ALA A 390 -8.13 1.60 18.39
CA ALA A 390 -7.40 1.50 17.13
C ALA A 390 -5.88 1.69 17.26
N ALA A 391 -5.41 2.36 18.32
CA ALA A 391 -3.98 2.53 18.58
C ALA A 391 -3.32 1.16 18.80
N SER A 392 -2.23 0.84 18.13
CA SER A 392 -1.39 -0.30 18.52
C SER A 392 -0.87 -0.13 19.96
N PHE A 393 -0.29 -1.17 20.56
CA PHE A 393 0.39 -1.07 21.85
C PHE A 393 1.76 -0.34 21.77
N SER A 394 1.84 0.71 20.96
CA SER A 394 2.97 1.64 20.87
C SER A 394 2.82 2.78 21.87
N ALA A 395 3.89 3.54 22.09
CA ALA A 395 3.89 4.70 22.98
C ALA A 395 2.88 5.80 22.57
N GLU A 396 2.39 5.78 21.32
CA GLU A 396 1.26 6.59 20.86
C GLU A 396 0.03 6.44 21.76
N ILE A 397 -0.22 5.24 22.32
CA ILE A 397 -1.34 5.00 23.25
C ILE A 397 -1.24 5.83 24.54
N LEU A 398 -0.04 6.32 24.87
CA LEU A 398 0.23 7.19 26.02
C LEU A 398 0.25 8.68 25.66
N SER A 399 0.20 9.04 24.37
CA SER A 399 0.30 10.43 23.91
C SER A 399 -1.06 11.13 23.83
N ARG A 400 -1.09 12.46 24.09
CA ARG A 400 -2.22 13.38 23.82
C ARG A 400 -2.73 13.32 22.37
N LYS A 401 -1.96 12.71 21.46
CA LYS A 401 -2.29 12.55 20.04
C LYS A 401 -3.06 11.27 19.69
N SER A 402 -3.81 10.66 20.61
CA SER A 402 -4.92 9.77 20.23
C SER A 402 -6.07 10.53 19.49
N ASN A 403 -5.73 11.49 18.63
CA ASN A 403 -6.56 12.01 17.56
C ASN A 403 -6.65 11.02 16.38
N ARG A 404 -5.85 9.95 16.33
CA ARG A 404 -5.83 9.01 15.20
C ARG A 404 -7.16 8.28 15.02
N ALA A 405 -7.81 7.83 16.09
CA ALA A 405 -9.17 7.29 16.01
C ALA A 405 -10.28 8.16 16.62
N ARG A 406 -10.12 9.49 16.45
CA ARG A 406 -11.26 10.40 16.26
C ARG A 406 -12.04 10.15 14.96
N ARG A 407 -11.66 9.14 14.14
CA ARG A 407 -12.20 8.84 12.81
C ARG A 407 -13.14 7.62 12.75
N ALA A 408 -13.48 7.00 13.88
CA ALA A 408 -14.38 5.86 13.91
C ALA A 408 -15.44 6.06 15.00
N GLU A 409 -16.26 7.10 14.84
CA GLU A 409 -17.49 7.25 15.63
C GLU A 409 -18.65 6.65 14.84
N VAL A 410 -19.40 5.71 15.44
CA VAL A 410 -20.70 5.29 14.91
C VAL A 410 -21.69 6.41 15.24
N VAL A 411 -22.16 7.14 14.22
CA VAL A 411 -23.31 8.04 14.37
C VAL A 411 -24.50 7.16 14.77
N GLN A 412 -24.98 7.34 16.01
CA GLN A 412 -25.96 6.47 16.64
C GLN A 412 -27.22 6.27 15.78
N SER A 413 -27.72 5.04 15.78
CA SER A 413 -28.79 4.53 14.92
C SER A 413 -30.21 4.96 15.33
N VAL A 414 -30.40 5.78 16.37
CA VAL A 414 -31.73 6.04 16.93
C VAL A 414 -31.89 7.51 17.32
N ALA A 415 -32.09 8.36 16.32
CA ALA A 415 -32.82 9.63 16.32
C ALA A 415 -32.36 10.44 15.11
N ALA A 416 -33.29 11.07 14.39
CA ALA A 416 -33.01 11.98 13.28
C ALA A 416 -31.76 12.86 13.54
N ILE A 417 -30.88 13.01 12.53
CA ILE A 417 -29.73 13.93 12.59
C ILE A 417 -30.18 15.24 13.22
N ASP A 418 -29.45 15.66 14.26
CA ASP A 418 -29.77 16.84 15.05
C ASP A 418 -29.81 18.07 14.14
N MET A 419 -31.02 18.50 13.78
CA MET A 419 -31.26 19.69 12.99
C MET A 419 -31.05 20.96 13.82
N ALA A 420 -30.94 20.91 15.15
CA ALA A 420 -31.10 22.03 16.07
C ALA A 420 -30.13 23.21 15.90
N ASN A 421 -29.17 23.11 14.98
CA ASN A 421 -28.23 24.18 14.69
C ASN A 421 -28.17 24.55 13.20
N LEU A 422 -29.05 24.01 12.33
CA LEU A 422 -29.05 24.39 10.92
C LEU A 422 -29.47 25.86 10.79
N ASP A 423 -28.55 26.69 10.31
CA ASP A 423 -28.76 28.10 10.05
C ASP A 423 -29.28 28.27 8.62
N LEU A 424 -30.61 28.38 8.52
CA LEU A 424 -31.33 28.59 7.27
C LEU A 424 -31.23 30.03 6.75
N GLU A 425 -30.69 30.97 7.54
CA GLU A 425 -30.49 32.37 7.15
C GLU A 425 -29.07 32.63 6.62
N ALA A 426 -28.19 31.64 6.72
CA ALA A 426 -26.87 31.68 6.11
C ALA A 426 -26.96 31.79 4.57
N PRO A 427 -25.92 32.31 3.89
CA PRO A 427 -25.87 32.33 2.44
C PRO A 427 -26.18 30.95 1.84
N ALA A 428 -27.10 30.90 0.88
CA ALA A 428 -27.61 29.68 0.28
C ALA A 428 -27.64 29.78 -1.24
N CYS A 429 -27.65 28.63 -1.92
CA CYS A 429 -28.02 28.59 -3.33
C CYS A 429 -29.55 28.68 -3.44
N GLY A 430 -30.04 29.89 -3.68
CA GLY A 430 -31.44 30.16 -4.03
C GLY A 430 -31.77 29.66 -5.43
N GLY A 431 -32.93 29.04 -5.59
CA GLY A 431 -33.37 28.51 -6.89
C GLY A 431 -34.88 28.35 -6.99
N PHE A 432 -35.33 27.92 -8.17
CA PHE A 432 -36.74 27.62 -8.44
C PHE A 432 -37.05 26.16 -8.10
N CYS A 433 -38.07 25.92 -7.27
CA CYS A 433 -38.49 24.57 -6.92
C CYS A 433 -39.66 24.10 -7.79
N LEU A 434 -39.51 22.94 -8.44
CA LEU A 434 -40.54 22.36 -9.32
C LEU A 434 -41.80 21.87 -8.56
N VAL A 435 -41.73 21.70 -7.25
CA VAL A 435 -42.83 21.18 -6.42
C VAL A 435 -43.69 22.34 -5.89
N CYS A 436 -43.10 23.26 -5.12
CA CYS A 436 -43.83 24.42 -4.57
C CYS A 436 -43.92 25.61 -5.54
N CYS A 437 -43.24 25.57 -6.69
CA CYS A 437 -43.16 26.67 -7.67
C CYS A 437 -42.79 28.01 -7.03
N ASP A 438 -41.93 27.98 -6.02
CA ASP A 438 -41.43 29.17 -5.36
C ASP A 438 -40.07 29.55 -5.96
N GLU A 439 -39.81 30.84 -5.98
CA GLU A 439 -38.54 31.42 -6.45
C GLU A 439 -37.64 31.70 -5.25
N ASP A 440 -36.32 31.62 -5.46
CA ASP A 440 -35.31 31.93 -4.44
C ASP A 440 -35.41 31.09 -3.15
N VAL A 441 -35.71 29.79 -3.30
CA VAL A 441 -35.73 28.85 -2.17
C VAL A 441 -34.42 28.08 -2.05
N ILE A 442 -34.06 27.68 -0.81
CA ILE A 442 -32.85 26.90 -0.53
C ILE A 442 -32.96 25.55 -1.25
N MET A 443 -32.09 25.35 -2.25
CA MET A 443 -32.05 24.11 -3.03
C MET A 443 -31.42 22.95 -2.23
N SER A 444 -31.62 21.71 -2.71
CA SER A 444 -31.09 20.52 -2.04
C SER A 444 -30.43 19.53 -3.00
N ILE A 445 -29.52 18.73 -2.45
CA ILE A 445 -28.87 17.58 -3.09
C ILE A 445 -29.27 16.36 -2.28
N CYS A 446 -29.86 15.37 -2.93
CA CYS A 446 -30.45 14.22 -2.25
C CYS A 446 -29.70 12.93 -2.59
N PHE A 447 -29.48 12.09 -1.58
CA PHE A 447 -28.86 10.78 -1.72
C PHE A 447 -29.90 9.67 -1.60
N LYS A 448 -29.82 8.72 -2.53
CA LYS A 448 -30.62 7.50 -2.54
C LYS A 448 -30.11 6.51 -1.50
N GLU A 449 -30.95 5.57 -1.11
CA GLU A 449 -30.53 4.43 -0.31
C GLU A 449 -29.55 3.55 -1.13
N PRO A 450 -28.34 3.27 -0.61
CA PRO A 450 -27.37 2.40 -1.27
C PRO A 450 -27.83 0.93 -1.26
N GLU A 451 -27.38 0.16 -2.24
CA GLU A 451 -27.57 -1.30 -2.23
C GLU A 451 -26.88 -1.92 -0.99
N PRO A 452 -27.50 -2.90 -0.29
CA PRO A 452 -27.00 -3.43 0.99
C PRO A 452 -25.55 -3.91 0.96
N ASP A 453 -25.11 -4.48 -0.17
CA ASP A 453 -23.77 -5.07 -0.33
C ASP A 453 -22.67 -4.02 -0.55
N LYS A 454 -23.00 -2.73 -0.67
CA LYS A 454 -22.07 -1.63 -1.01
C LYS A 454 -21.90 -0.60 0.10
N VAL A 455 -22.50 -0.84 1.27
CA VAL A 455 -22.63 0.15 2.36
C VAL A 455 -21.30 0.46 3.05
N GLU A 456 -20.38 -0.49 3.14
CA GLU A 456 -19.12 -0.38 3.92
C GLU A 456 -17.88 0.00 3.09
N ASP A 457 -18.02 0.17 1.77
CA ASP A 457 -16.83 0.32 0.92
C ASP A 457 -16.08 1.65 1.12
N ASN A 458 -16.79 2.70 1.54
CA ASN A 458 -16.21 4.03 1.76
C ASN A 458 -15.56 4.18 3.15
N THR A 459 -15.57 3.12 3.95
CA THR A 459 -14.89 3.05 5.27
C THR A 459 -13.65 2.16 5.26
N THR A 460 -13.27 1.64 4.10
CA THR A 460 -12.03 0.89 3.91
C THR A 460 -10.79 1.78 4.07
N ASP A 461 -9.64 1.20 4.46
CA ASP A 461 -8.36 1.92 4.53
C ASP A 461 -8.02 2.67 3.24
N PHE A 462 -8.37 2.09 2.08
CA PHE A 462 -8.20 2.76 0.79
C PHE A 462 -9.05 4.03 0.71
N ALA A 463 -10.33 3.98 1.05
CA ALA A 463 -11.23 5.13 0.98
C ALA A 463 -10.85 6.23 1.98
N LEU A 464 -10.35 5.84 3.17
CA LEU A 464 -9.87 6.77 4.19
C LEU A 464 -8.59 7.51 3.75
N ASN A 465 -7.67 6.80 3.09
CA ASN A 465 -6.42 7.39 2.62
C ASN A 465 -6.57 8.15 1.29
N PHE A 466 -7.56 7.76 0.47
CA PHE A 466 -7.75 8.31 -0.89
C PHE A 466 -9.21 8.72 -1.14
N PRO A 467 -9.76 9.70 -0.39
CA PRO A 467 -11.17 10.08 -0.47
C PRO A 467 -11.59 10.58 -1.86
N LEU A 468 -10.70 11.26 -2.59
CA LEU A 468 -10.97 11.70 -3.97
C LEU A 468 -11.04 10.52 -4.95
N ALA A 469 -10.32 9.43 -4.67
CA ALA A 469 -10.39 8.22 -5.49
C ALA A 469 -11.65 7.40 -5.17
N ALA A 470 -12.06 7.36 -3.90
CA ALA A 470 -13.30 6.71 -3.48
C ALA A 470 -14.54 7.45 -4.01
N GLY A 471 -14.56 8.78 -3.93
CA GLY A 471 -15.65 9.60 -4.46
C GLY A 471 -15.86 9.42 -5.98
N ALA A 472 -14.79 9.14 -6.72
CA ALA A 472 -14.84 8.93 -8.17
C ALA A 472 -15.48 7.60 -8.60
N ALA A 473 -15.78 6.71 -7.66
CA ALA A 473 -16.38 5.43 -7.98
C ALA A 473 -17.83 5.60 -8.46
N THR A 474 -18.19 4.92 -9.56
CA THR A 474 -19.54 4.96 -10.15
C THR A 474 -20.65 4.70 -9.14
N LYS A 475 -20.41 3.78 -8.18
CA LYS A 475 -21.35 3.49 -7.09
C LYS A 475 -21.72 4.72 -6.26
N ASN A 476 -20.78 5.64 -6.01
CA ASN A 476 -21.01 6.84 -5.22
C ASN A 476 -21.66 7.95 -6.05
N ILE A 477 -21.29 8.03 -7.34
CA ILE A 477 -21.87 8.96 -8.30
C ILE A 477 -23.37 8.66 -8.51
N ASP A 478 -23.74 7.38 -8.57
CA ASP A 478 -25.12 6.94 -8.82
C ASP A 478 -26.06 7.07 -7.60
N LEU A 479 -25.51 7.31 -6.41
CA LEU A 479 -26.31 7.59 -5.21
C LEU A 479 -26.99 8.96 -5.24
N VAL A 480 -26.49 9.91 -6.02
CA VAL A 480 -27.09 11.24 -6.07
C VAL A 480 -28.34 11.21 -6.96
N SER A 481 -29.49 11.59 -6.41
CA SER A 481 -30.74 11.73 -7.17
C SER A 481 -30.67 12.93 -8.12
N SER A 482 -31.22 12.78 -9.32
CA SER A 482 -31.29 13.86 -10.32
C SER A 482 -32.37 14.89 -10.01
N GLN A 483 -33.10 14.73 -8.89
CA GLN A 483 -34.12 15.68 -8.48
C GLN A 483 -33.52 17.03 -8.11
N HIS A 484 -34.25 18.10 -8.42
CA HIS A 484 -33.85 19.48 -8.13
C HIS A 484 -35.03 20.24 -7.53
N ILE A 485 -35.13 20.15 -6.21
CA ILE A 485 -36.23 20.69 -5.42
C ILE A 485 -35.68 21.35 -4.16
N CYS A 486 -36.47 22.22 -3.53
CA CYS A 486 -36.05 22.89 -2.32
C CYS A 486 -35.91 21.91 -1.14
N PHE A 487 -35.06 22.28 -0.19
CA PHE A 487 -34.76 21.50 1.01
C PHE A 487 -36.02 21.09 1.79
N GLN A 488 -36.98 21.99 1.94
CA GLN A 488 -38.22 21.70 2.67
C GLN A 488 -39.14 20.71 1.92
N CYS A 489 -39.23 20.81 0.59
CA CYS A 489 -39.99 19.82 -0.21
C CYS A 489 -39.33 18.44 -0.18
N ALA A 490 -38.00 18.38 -0.15
CA ALA A 490 -37.26 17.12 -0.10
C ALA A 490 -37.37 16.42 1.26
N ILE A 491 -37.25 17.16 2.37
CA ILE A 491 -37.26 16.58 3.72
C ILE A 491 -38.68 16.22 4.21
N LEU A 492 -39.70 16.93 3.72
CA LEU A 492 -41.12 16.69 4.07
C LEU A 492 -41.82 15.79 3.04
N ALA A 493 -41.08 15.21 2.09
CA ALA A 493 -41.63 14.30 1.12
C ALA A 493 -42.20 13.04 1.81
N PRO A 494 -43.40 12.55 1.40
CA PRO A 494 -43.98 11.34 1.97
C PRO A 494 -43.04 10.14 1.83
N ASP A 495 -42.94 9.33 2.88
CA ASP A 495 -42.16 8.08 2.92
C ASP A 495 -40.66 8.23 2.55
N ASN A 496 -40.10 9.44 2.68
CA ASN A 496 -38.74 9.79 2.24
C ASN A 496 -38.49 9.44 0.75
N LEU A 497 -39.50 9.59 -0.11
CA LEU A 497 -39.38 9.33 -1.53
C LEU A 497 -39.00 10.58 -2.33
N SER A 498 -38.16 10.40 -3.35
CA SER A 498 -37.87 11.43 -4.35
C SER A 498 -39.09 11.71 -5.24
N ILE A 499 -39.08 12.80 -6.01
CA ILE A 499 -40.12 13.06 -7.03
C ILE A 499 -40.19 11.98 -8.12
N TYR A 500 -39.15 11.15 -8.22
CA TYR A 500 -39.06 9.99 -9.11
C TYR A 500 -39.35 8.66 -8.39
N ARG A 501 -39.82 8.71 -7.14
CA ARG A 501 -40.11 7.54 -6.28
C ARG A 501 -38.89 6.70 -5.93
N GLU A 502 -37.72 7.32 -5.84
CA GLU A 502 -36.51 6.69 -5.32
C GLU A 502 -36.49 6.84 -3.79
N GLN A 503 -36.09 5.80 -3.06
CA GLN A 503 -35.94 5.89 -1.60
C GLN A 503 -34.74 6.79 -1.26
N LEU A 504 -34.98 7.86 -0.50
CA LEU A 504 -33.94 8.79 -0.06
C LEU A 504 -33.43 8.41 1.32
N LEU A 505 -32.11 8.53 1.49
CA LEU A 505 -31.42 8.28 2.75
C LEU A 505 -30.94 9.59 3.42
N ALA A 506 -30.56 10.59 2.63
CA ALA A 506 -30.07 11.86 3.13
C ALA A 506 -30.46 13.04 2.22
N VAL A 507 -30.66 14.20 2.83
CA VAL A 507 -31.00 15.45 2.13
C VAL A 507 -30.05 16.56 2.59
N ILE A 508 -29.22 17.03 1.66
CA ILE A 508 -28.21 18.06 1.89
C ILE A 508 -28.73 19.41 1.38
N PRO A 509 -28.90 20.42 2.25
CA PRO A 509 -29.23 21.77 1.82
C PRO A 509 -28.01 22.43 1.17
N ALA A 510 -28.22 23.17 0.08
CA ALA A 510 -27.20 24.00 -0.54
C ALA A 510 -27.01 25.30 0.27
N LEU A 511 -26.42 25.16 1.46
CA LEU A 511 -26.10 26.23 2.42
C LEU A 511 -24.58 26.41 2.57
N GLN A 512 -24.18 27.57 3.07
CA GLN A 512 -22.77 27.90 3.31
C GLN A 512 -22.12 26.83 4.18
N TYR A 513 -20.98 26.30 3.73
CA TYR A 513 -20.31 25.17 4.39
C TYR A 513 -19.41 25.62 5.56
N THR A 514 -20.01 26.26 6.56
CA THR A 514 -19.33 26.78 7.75
C THR A 514 -20.13 26.49 9.03
N GLY A 515 -19.49 26.67 10.20
CA GLY A 515 -20.17 26.59 11.50
C GLY A 515 -21.02 25.35 11.70
N SER A 516 -22.28 25.54 12.08
CA SER A 516 -23.26 24.49 12.31
C SER A 516 -23.81 23.85 11.04
N ASN A 517 -23.91 24.61 9.93
CA ASN A 517 -24.30 24.08 8.62
C ASN A 517 -23.31 23.02 8.14
N LYS A 518 -22.01 23.28 8.32
CA LYS A 518 -20.95 22.30 8.05
C LYS A 518 -21.12 21.01 8.84
N LYS A 519 -21.53 21.10 10.12
CA LYS A 519 -21.77 19.91 10.95
C LYS A 519 -22.93 19.09 10.38
N TYR A 520 -24.08 19.73 10.13
CA TYR A 520 -25.25 19.06 9.58
C TYR A 520 -24.97 18.40 8.21
N ILE A 521 -24.29 19.12 7.31
CA ILE A 521 -23.92 18.61 5.99
C ILE A 521 -23.03 17.37 6.13
N ASN A 522 -22.04 17.39 7.03
CA ASN A 522 -21.20 16.22 7.28
C ASN A 522 -21.97 15.05 7.87
N ASP A 523 -22.87 15.30 8.81
CA ASP A 523 -23.70 14.25 9.43
C ASP A 523 -24.59 13.57 8.38
N GLN A 524 -25.20 14.34 7.48
CA GLN A 524 -25.96 13.83 6.33
C GLN A 524 -25.07 13.02 5.37
N LEU A 525 -23.86 13.49 5.11
CA LEU A 525 -22.90 12.76 4.27
C LEU A 525 -22.45 11.45 4.92
N TYR A 526 -22.21 11.42 6.24
CA TYR A 526 -21.86 10.18 6.92
C TYR A 526 -23.01 9.16 6.86
N MET A 527 -24.25 9.63 6.99
CA MET A 527 -25.42 8.78 6.78
C MET A 527 -25.49 8.23 5.35
N ALA A 528 -25.26 9.07 4.35
CA ALA A 528 -25.38 8.68 2.95
C ALA A 528 -24.23 7.80 2.44
N LEU A 529 -23.00 8.05 2.90
CA LEU A 529 -21.79 7.59 2.21
C LEU A 529 -20.94 6.65 3.04
N THR A 530 -21.03 6.63 4.37
CA THR A 530 -20.08 5.86 5.20
C THR A 530 -20.76 4.95 6.20
N ALA A 531 -21.95 4.44 5.88
CA ALA A 531 -22.70 3.57 6.80
C ALA A 531 -22.90 4.18 8.19
N LYS A 532 -23.00 5.53 8.28
CA LYS A 532 -23.07 6.29 9.53
C LYS A 532 -21.77 6.31 10.34
N LEU A 533 -20.63 5.93 9.78
CA LEU A 533 -19.32 6.05 10.42
C LEU A 533 -18.71 7.42 10.15
N ALA A 534 -18.35 8.16 11.19
CA ALA A 534 -17.72 9.47 11.08
C ALA A 534 -16.23 9.34 10.71
N THR A 535 -15.94 9.22 9.42
CA THR A 535 -14.58 9.02 8.87
C THR A 535 -13.67 10.26 8.91
N GLY A 536 -14.18 11.37 9.45
CA GLY A 536 -13.48 12.65 9.60
C GLY A 536 -13.93 13.70 8.59
N ALA A 537 -14.19 14.92 9.07
CA ALA A 537 -14.85 15.99 8.30
C ALA A 537 -14.10 16.41 7.03
N ALA A 538 -12.77 16.27 7.00
CA ALA A 538 -11.97 16.56 5.83
C ALA A 538 -12.06 15.47 4.75
N GLY A 539 -12.11 14.19 5.16
CA GLY A 539 -12.18 13.06 4.26
C GLY A 539 -13.55 12.96 3.59
N ILE A 540 -14.63 13.08 4.37
CA ILE A 540 -15.99 13.05 3.83
C ILE A 540 -16.28 14.23 2.89
N ALA A 541 -15.75 15.42 3.20
CA ALA A 541 -15.87 16.59 2.34
C ALA A 541 -15.14 16.38 1.01
N GLN A 542 -13.91 15.84 1.03
CA GLN A 542 -13.17 15.50 -0.19
C GLN A 542 -13.88 14.42 -1.02
N LEU A 543 -14.42 13.39 -0.36
CA LEU A 543 -15.22 12.36 -1.03
C LEU A 543 -16.43 12.99 -1.73
N PHE A 544 -17.15 13.89 -1.06
CA PHE A 544 -18.28 14.60 -1.66
C PHE A 544 -17.87 15.57 -2.77
N MET A 545 -16.73 16.29 -2.63
CA MET A 545 -16.18 17.13 -3.69
C MET A 545 -15.94 16.31 -4.97
N SER A 546 -15.36 15.11 -4.83
CA SER A 546 -15.11 14.22 -5.96
C SER A 546 -16.41 13.72 -6.58
N ILE A 547 -17.43 13.35 -5.80
CA ILE A 547 -18.75 12.99 -6.33
C ILE A 547 -19.35 14.15 -7.15
N LEU A 548 -19.34 15.37 -6.61
CA LEU A 548 -19.88 16.55 -7.30
C LEU A 548 -19.10 16.85 -8.58
N GLN A 549 -17.78 16.76 -8.53
CA GLN A 549 -16.92 16.98 -9.70
C GLN A 549 -17.21 15.94 -10.80
N GLU A 550 -17.32 14.66 -10.45
CA GLU A 550 -17.64 13.60 -11.41
C GLU A 550 -19.07 13.70 -11.96
N LEU A 551 -20.04 14.12 -11.14
CA LEU A 551 -21.40 14.38 -11.61
C LEU A 551 -21.41 15.47 -12.68
N LEU A 552 -20.65 16.55 -12.49
CA LEU A 552 -20.56 17.68 -13.40
C LEU A 552 -19.86 17.34 -14.73
N THR A 553 -19.02 16.29 -14.76
CA THR A 553 -18.26 15.85 -15.93
C THR A 553 -18.88 14.66 -16.65
N THR A 554 -19.62 13.79 -15.97
CA THR A 554 -20.08 12.51 -16.54
C THR A 554 -21.60 12.39 -16.75
N LYS A 555 -22.43 13.12 -16.01
CA LYS A 555 -23.89 12.94 -16.08
C LYS A 555 -24.57 13.92 -17.03
N ALA A 556 -25.30 13.41 -18.02
CA ALA A 556 -26.02 14.26 -18.98
C ALA A 556 -27.04 15.22 -18.30
N TRP A 557 -27.68 14.79 -17.21
CA TRP A 557 -28.68 15.61 -16.49
C TRP A 557 -28.10 16.78 -15.69
N THR A 558 -26.76 16.85 -15.54
CA THR A 558 -26.01 18.00 -15.01
C THR A 558 -25.35 18.84 -16.12
N GLY A 559 -25.61 18.49 -17.39
CA GLY A 559 -25.06 19.17 -18.55
C GLY A 559 -23.68 18.70 -18.97
N ALA A 560 -23.25 17.50 -18.57
CA ALA A 560 -22.02 16.91 -19.09
C ALA A 560 -22.05 16.85 -20.63
N GLY A 561 -20.99 17.35 -21.27
CA GLY A 561 -20.86 17.41 -22.73
C GLY A 561 -21.52 18.64 -23.39
N LEU A 562 -22.22 19.50 -22.63
CA LEU A 562 -22.79 20.76 -23.14
C LEU A 562 -21.86 21.95 -22.83
N SER A 563 -21.72 22.86 -23.78
CA SER A 563 -21.09 24.16 -23.58
C SER A 563 -21.99 25.12 -22.79
N ASN A 564 -21.40 26.15 -22.18
CA ASN A 564 -22.17 27.18 -21.46
C ASN A 564 -23.17 27.93 -22.37
N ALA A 565 -22.86 28.04 -23.67
CA ALA A 565 -23.77 28.61 -24.65
C ALA A 565 -25.00 27.72 -24.89
N GLU A 566 -24.81 26.41 -24.99
CA GLU A 566 -25.90 25.43 -25.16
C GLU A 566 -26.79 25.33 -23.92
N LEU A 567 -26.20 25.42 -22.73
CA LEU A 567 -26.92 25.43 -21.45
C LEU A 567 -27.87 26.63 -21.29
N SER A 568 -27.66 27.70 -22.07
CA SER A 568 -28.48 28.92 -22.02
C SER A 568 -29.73 28.84 -22.92
N GLY A 569 -29.91 27.76 -23.69
CA GLY A 569 -31.10 27.55 -24.53
C GLY A 569 -32.35 27.16 -23.73
N GLU A 570 -33.55 27.50 -24.24
CA GLU A 570 -34.84 27.26 -23.57
C GLU A 570 -35.08 25.79 -23.17
N GLY A 571 -34.48 24.82 -23.87
CA GLY A 571 -34.60 23.39 -23.57
C GLY A 571 -33.71 22.87 -22.42
N HIS A 572 -32.77 23.67 -21.92
CA HIS A 572 -31.75 23.23 -20.95
C HIS A 572 -31.77 24.01 -19.62
N VAL A 573 -32.78 24.85 -19.39
CA VAL A 573 -32.89 25.70 -18.19
C VAL A 573 -32.81 24.90 -16.89
N ASP A 574 -33.51 23.76 -16.81
CA ASP A 574 -33.46 22.89 -15.62
C ASP A 574 -32.09 22.24 -15.41
N ILE A 575 -31.41 21.90 -16.51
CA ILE A 575 -30.05 21.33 -16.45
C ILE A 575 -29.07 22.40 -15.96
N ALA A 576 -29.18 23.63 -16.46
CA ALA A 576 -28.37 24.76 -16.03
C ALA A 576 -28.58 25.07 -14.54
N ARG A 577 -29.83 25.03 -14.05
CA ARG A 577 -30.15 25.22 -12.62
C ARG A 577 -29.56 24.13 -11.74
N ARG A 578 -29.69 22.85 -12.12
CA ARG A 578 -29.05 21.72 -11.43
C ARG A 578 -27.54 21.88 -11.36
N ARG A 579 -26.92 22.18 -12.51
CA ARG A 579 -25.49 22.41 -12.62
C ARG A 579 -25.04 23.54 -11.68
N GLY A 580 -25.77 24.65 -11.65
CA GLY A 580 -25.51 25.78 -10.76
C GLY A 580 -25.51 25.39 -9.27
N THR A 581 -26.51 24.62 -8.81
CA THR A 581 -26.55 24.16 -7.41
C THR A 581 -25.39 23.24 -7.04
N LEU A 582 -25.03 22.29 -7.92
CA LEU A 582 -23.90 21.38 -7.68
C LEU A 582 -22.56 22.14 -7.70
N GLN A 583 -22.39 23.09 -8.62
CA GLN A 583 -21.21 23.94 -8.70
C GLN A 583 -21.06 24.82 -7.46
N TRP A 584 -22.14 25.46 -7.02
CA TRP A 584 -22.15 26.30 -5.83
C TRP A 584 -21.76 25.49 -4.58
N MET A 585 -22.34 24.29 -4.41
CA MET A 585 -22.00 23.44 -3.27
C MET A 585 -20.53 22.99 -3.30
N LEU A 586 -20.00 22.68 -4.49
CA LEU A 586 -18.60 22.33 -4.66
C LEU A 586 -17.66 23.51 -4.30
N GLU A 587 -18.02 24.73 -4.68
CA GLU A 587 -17.28 25.95 -4.30
C GLU A 587 -17.31 26.17 -2.79
N GLN A 588 -18.47 26.00 -2.14
CA GLN A 588 -18.57 26.07 -0.68
C GLN A 588 -17.70 25.04 0.03
N LEU A 589 -17.64 23.81 -0.49
CA LEU A 589 -16.76 22.78 0.06
C LEU A 589 -15.29 23.18 -0.11
N LEU A 590 -14.89 23.67 -1.29
CA LEU A 590 -13.51 24.07 -1.57
C LEU A 590 -13.03 25.18 -0.62
N GLU A 591 -13.89 26.17 -0.33
CA GLU A 591 -13.57 27.27 0.59
C GLU A 591 -13.65 26.87 2.06
N GLY A 592 -14.68 26.10 2.44
CA GLY A 592 -14.99 25.77 3.84
C GLY A 592 -14.29 24.51 4.39
N THR A 593 -13.64 23.72 3.53
CA THR A 593 -12.92 22.50 3.95
C THR A 593 -11.52 22.82 4.44
N ARG A 594 -11.20 22.29 5.62
CA ARG A 594 -9.83 22.29 6.16
C ARG A 594 -9.28 20.87 6.05
N THR A 595 -8.05 20.75 5.61
CA THR A 595 -7.32 19.50 5.48
C THR A 595 -5.89 19.69 5.99
N ARG A 596 -5.14 18.60 6.10
CA ARG A 596 -3.71 18.64 6.43
C ARG A 596 -2.93 19.16 5.23
N GLU A 597 -1.99 20.07 5.45
CA GLU A 597 -1.24 20.74 4.37
C GLU A 597 -0.53 19.75 3.46
N ASP A 598 0.08 18.72 4.03
CA ASP A 598 0.79 17.65 3.32
C ASP A 598 -0.08 16.44 2.97
N PHE A 599 -1.40 16.54 3.19
CA PHE A 599 -2.37 15.43 3.13
C PHE A 599 -2.01 14.22 4.00
N LYS A 600 -1.03 14.34 4.90
CA LYS A 600 -0.62 13.34 5.87
C LYS A 600 -1.10 13.76 7.25
N GLU A 601 -1.08 12.83 8.19
CA GLU A 601 -1.57 13.08 9.55
C GLU A 601 -0.74 14.12 10.31
N THR A 602 0.52 14.30 9.90
CA THR A 602 1.53 15.17 10.50
C THR A 602 1.41 16.63 10.11
N GLY A 603 0.77 16.97 8.97
CA GLY A 603 0.72 18.34 8.48
C GLY A 603 -0.12 19.30 9.32
N ALA A 604 0.11 20.60 9.16
CA ALA A 604 -0.74 21.62 9.78
C ALA A 604 -2.16 21.62 9.18
N TRP A 605 -3.17 22.01 9.96
CA TRP A 605 -4.53 22.17 9.44
C TRP A 605 -4.67 23.48 8.66
N VAL A 606 -4.78 23.37 7.34
CA VAL A 606 -4.92 24.50 6.41
C VAL A 606 -6.23 24.42 5.63
N GLN A 607 -6.56 25.47 4.87
CA GLN A 607 -7.67 25.40 3.93
C GLN A 607 -7.29 24.51 2.73
N TYR A 608 -8.29 23.87 2.11
CA TYR A 608 -8.06 22.94 1.00
C TYR A 608 -7.24 23.55 -0.18
N PRO A 609 -7.47 24.80 -0.63
CA PRO A 609 -6.65 25.42 -1.66
C PRO A 609 -5.18 25.59 -1.26
N GLN A 610 -4.90 25.84 0.02
CA GLN A 610 -3.52 25.92 0.52
C GLN A 610 -2.83 24.56 0.49
N ALA A 611 -3.55 23.47 0.82
CA ALA A 611 -3.01 22.12 0.68
C ALA A 611 -2.71 21.77 -0.79
N LEU A 612 -3.54 22.20 -1.74
CA LEU A 612 -3.25 22.06 -3.17
C LEU A 612 -2.00 22.85 -3.58
N SER A 613 -1.79 24.05 -3.03
CA SER A 613 -0.56 24.81 -3.25
C SER A 613 0.68 24.10 -2.70
N TRP A 614 0.56 23.38 -1.58
CA TRP A 614 1.62 22.50 -1.11
C TRP A 614 1.86 21.34 -2.08
N ALA A 615 0.80 20.71 -2.59
CA ALA A 615 0.90 19.61 -3.54
C ALA A 615 1.62 20.02 -4.84
N LEU A 616 1.44 21.28 -5.29
CA LEU A 616 2.22 21.88 -6.37
C LEU A 616 3.71 21.97 -6.01
N LYS A 617 4.04 22.56 -4.86
CA LYS A 617 5.43 22.69 -4.40
C LYS A 617 6.12 21.34 -4.24
N ASP A 618 5.39 20.35 -3.73
CA ASP A 618 5.87 18.98 -3.61
C ASP A 618 6.12 18.34 -4.98
N PHE A 619 5.26 18.61 -5.98
CA PHE A 619 5.50 18.21 -7.37
C PHE A 619 6.75 18.87 -7.96
N GLU A 620 6.92 20.18 -7.77
CA GLU A 620 8.11 20.92 -8.25
C GLU A 620 9.40 20.39 -7.61
N ALA A 621 9.36 20.02 -6.32
CA ALA A 621 10.52 19.51 -5.59
C ALA A 621 10.82 18.03 -5.87
N ASN A 622 9.78 17.19 -5.95
CA ASN A 622 9.92 15.73 -5.94
C ASN A 622 9.52 15.03 -7.25
N GLY A 623 8.90 15.74 -8.19
CA GLY A 623 8.51 15.23 -9.51
C GLY A 623 7.70 13.93 -9.43
N LEU A 624 8.25 12.84 -9.98
CA LEU A 624 7.63 11.50 -9.99
C LEU A 624 7.39 10.88 -8.60
N ALA A 625 8.07 11.37 -7.57
CA ALA A 625 7.93 10.89 -6.20
C ALA A 625 6.92 11.72 -5.38
N SER A 626 6.38 12.80 -5.96
CA SER A 626 5.44 13.69 -5.29
C SER A 626 4.11 13.01 -4.92
N PHE A 627 3.41 13.62 -3.97
CA PHE A 627 2.08 13.25 -3.53
C PHE A 627 1.10 13.16 -4.71
N VAL A 628 1.05 14.18 -5.56
CA VAL A 628 0.12 14.24 -6.71
C VAL A 628 0.30 13.04 -7.63
N VAL A 629 1.54 12.70 -7.96
CA VAL A 629 1.86 11.61 -8.90
C VAL A 629 1.62 10.23 -8.28
N THR A 630 1.88 10.09 -6.98
CA THR A 630 1.67 8.84 -6.23
C THR A 630 0.20 8.59 -5.87
N TYR A 631 -0.64 9.63 -5.89
CA TYR A 631 -2.08 9.52 -5.62
C TYR A 631 -2.78 8.55 -6.61
N PRO A 632 -3.72 7.68 -6.19
CA PRO A 632 -4.35 6.72 -7.09
C PRO A 632 -4.98 7.36 -8.34
N ALA A 633 -4.87 6.68 -9.49
CA ALA A 633 -5.33 7.19 -10.79
C ALA A 633 -6.81 7.62 -10.78
N ALA A 634 -7.67 6.88 -10.07
CA ALA A 634 -9.10 7.21 -9.94
C ALA A 634 -9.35 8.58 -9.28
N GLY A 635 -8.50 9.03 -8.36
CA GLY A 635 -8.64 10.33 -7.70
C GLY A 635 -7.72 11.42 -8.24
N PHE A 636 -6.70 11.04 -9.02
CA PHE A 636 -5.74 11.96 -9.62
C PHE A 636 -6.42 13.01 -10.52
N ASN A 637 -7.34 12.59 -11.39
CA ASN A 637 -8.04 13.54 -12.28
C ASN A 637 -8.91 14.53 -11.50
N ASN A 638 -9.54 14.08 -10.41
CA ASN A 638 -10.29 14.97 -9.52
C ASN A 638 -9.37 15.95 -8.80
N LEU A 639 -8.21 15.49 -8.31
CA LEU A 639 -7.22 16.37 -7.70
C LEU A 639 -6.78 17.49 -8.68
N LEU A 640 -6.48 17.12 -9.93
CA LEU A 640 -6.14 18.09 -10.98
C LEU A 640 -7.28 19.06 -11.26
N ALA A 641 -8.50 18.56 -11.50
CA ALA A 641 -9.67 19.38 -11.80
C ALA A 641 -9.99 20.39 -10.69
N LEU A 642 -9.90 19.95 -9.42
CA LEU A 642 -10.11 20.83 -8.27
C LEU A 642 -9.01 21.90 -8.18
N GLY A 643 -7.74 21.53 -8.41
CA GLY A 643 -6.63 22.48 -8.43
C GLY A 643 -6.68 23.50 -9.57
N THR A 644 -7.14 23.10 -10.76
CA THR A 644 -7.44 24.04 -11.85
C THR A 644 -8.55 25.00 -11.46
N ARG A 645 -9.62 24.48 -10.81
CA ARG A 645 -10.79 25.29 -10.43
C ARG A 645 -10.46 26.36 -9.40
N VAL A 646 -9.54 26.11 -8.49
CA VAL A 646 -9.04 27.12 -7.53
C VAL A 646 -7.83 27.91 -8.05
N CYS A 647 -7.52 27.81 -9.34
CA CYS A 647 -6.41 28.51 -10.01
C CYS A 647 -5.02 28.22 -9.40
N VAL A 648 -4.84 27.05 -8.77
CA VAL A 648 -3.54 26.62 -8.22
C VAL A 648 -2.71 25.92 -9.30
N PHE A 649 -3.34 25.10 -10.15
CA PHE A 649 -2.66 24.41 -11.24
C PHE A 649 -2.96 25.11 -12.58
N ASN A 650 -1.90 25.53 -13.28
CA ASN A 650 -1.98 26.06 -14.64
C ASN A 650 -1.85 24.93 -15.69
N GLU A 651 -2.19 25.20 -16.95
CA GLU A 651 -2.17 24.20 -18.03
C GLU A 651 -0.81 23.51 -18.23
N GLU A 652 0.30 24.26 -18.06
CA GLU A 652 1.64 23.70 -18.22
C GLU A 652 1.96 22.68 -17.10
N VAL A 653 1.69 23.04 -15.86
CA VAL A 653 1.83 22.16 -14.69
C VAL A 653 0.95 20.93 -14.83
N LEU A 654 -0.30 21.08 -15.29
CA LEU A 654 -1.20 19.96 -15.51
C LEU A 654 -0.64 18.95 -16.52
N ARG A 655 -0.10 19.45 -17.65
CA ARG A 655 0.56 18.62 -18.67
C ARG A 655 1.75 17.86 -18.11
N GLN A 656 2.57 18.51 -17.28
CA GLN A 656 3.71 17.89 -16.62
C GLN A 656 3.28 16.83 -15.60
N MET A 657 2.29 17.13 -14.75
CA MET A 657 1.73 16.19 -13.77
C MET A 657 1.12 14.95 -14.45
N ARG A 658 0.38 15.11 -15.57
CA ARG A 658 -0.17 13.98 -16.34
C ARG A 658 0.93 13.12 -16.94
N SER A 659 1.94 13.73 -17.55
CA SER A 659 3.11 13.02 -18.10
C SER A 659 3.84 12.21 -17.02
N ALA A 660 4.08 12.82 -15.86
CA ALA A 660 4.67 12.16 -14.71
C ALA A 660 3.78 11.02 -14.18
N LYS A 661 2.46 11.22 -14.17
CA LYS A 661 1.49 10.20 -13.74
C LYS A 661 1.53 8.96 -14.62
N VAL A 662 1.62 9.11 -15.94
CA VAL A 662 1.75 7.99 -16.87
C VAL A 662 3.01 7.17 -16.55
N ILE A 663 4.16 7.83 -16.40
CA ILE A 663 5.46 7.20 -16.11
C ILE A 663 5.43 6.48 -14.75
N HIS A 664 4.88 7.10 -13.72
CA HIS A 664 4.74 6.47 -12.41
C HIS A 664 3.80 5.26 -12.45
N SER A 665 2.64 5.42 -13.09
CA SER A 665 1.60 4.38 -13.10
C SER A 665 2.04 3.13 -13.85
N ILE A 666 2.77 3.27 -14.96
CA ILE A 666 3.27 2.11 -15.70
C ILE A 666 4.33 1.35 -14.89
N ALA A 667 5.22 2.06 -14.18
CA ALA A 667 6.21 1.44 -13.32
C ALA A 667 5.57 0.73 -12.13
N ALA A 668 4.65 1.39 -11.43
CA ALA A 668 3.91 0.81 -10.32
C ALA A 668 3.11 -0.43 -10.75
N LYS A 669 2.45 -0.37 -11.91
CA LYS A 669 1.70 -1.51 -12.45
C LYS A 669 2.60 -2.71 -12.77
N TYR A 670 3.72 -2.47 -13.45
CA TYR A 670 4.69 -3.52 -13.75
C TYR A 670 5.21 -4.19 -12.47
N LEU A 671 5.59 -3.40 -11.46
CA LEU A 671 6.11 -3.92 -10.19
C LEU A 671 5.06 -4.72 -9.42
N ALA A 672 3.79 -4.28 -9.45
CA ALA A 672 2.69 -5.05 -8.87
C ALA A 672 2.50 -6.40 -9.58
N ASP A 673 2.56 -6.43 -10.92
CA ASP A 673 2.47 -7.69 -11.67
C ASP A 673 3.69 -8.59 -11.47
N LEU A 674 4.88 -8.01 -11.31
CA LEU A 674 6.09 -8.74 -10.95
C LEU A 674 5.91 -9.43 -9.59
N GLN A 675 5.34 -8.73 -8.59
CA GLN A 675 5.05 -9.31 -7.28
C GLN A 675 4.08 -10.49 -7.38
N VAL A 676 3.02 -10.35 -8.18
CA VAL A 676 2.06 -11.45 -8.43
C VAL A 676 2.75 -12.63 -9.12
N ALA A 677 3.60 -12.36 -10.12
CA ALA A 677 4.33 -13.39 -10.85
C ALA A 677 5.35 -14.13 -9.97
N LEU A 678 6.00 -13.43 -9.03
CA LEU A 678 6.95 -14.02 -8.08
C LEU A 678 6.25 -14.90 -7.02
N ASN A 679 5.03 -14.54 -6.63
CA ASN A 679 4.28 -15.28 -5.60
C ASN A 679 3.44 -16.44 -6.14
N SER A 680 3.21 -16.50 -7.46
CA SER A 680 2.41 -17.56 -8.07
C SER A 680 3.30 -18.68 -8.61
N GLU A 681 3.16 -19.88 -8.03
CA GLU A 681 3.84 -21.11 -8.50
C GLU A 681 3.46 -21.50 -9.94
N HIS A 682 2.33 -20.98 -10.44
CA HIS A 682 1.79 -21.27 -11.77
C HIS A 682 1.72 -20.02 -12.67
N SER A 683 2.56 -19.00 -12.41
CA SER A 683 2.50 -17.77 -13.21
C SER A 683 2.76 -18.03 -14.69
N ASN A 684 1.93 -17.41 -15.54
CA ASN A 684 2.13 -17.42 -16.99
C ASN A 684 3.54 -16.92 -17.29
N LYS A 685 4.41 -17.77 -17.85
CA LYS A 685 5.82 -17.46 -18.17
C LYS A 685 5.97 -16.23 -19.08
N TYR A 686 4.88 -15.78 -19.71
CA TYR A 686 4.84 -14.69 -20.68
C TYR A 686 4.06 -13.46 -20.18
N TRP A 687 3.81 -13.32 -18.87
CA TRP A 687 3.00 -12.24 -18.31
C TRP A 687 3.48 -10.82 -18.69
N TRP A 688 4.78 -10.67 -18.98
CA TRP A 688 5.40 -9.40 -19.33
C TRP A 688 5.49 -9.12 -20.84
N GLN A 689 4.96 -10.00 -21.70
CA GLN A 689 4.90 -9.81 -23.16
C GLN A 689 4.20 -8.49 -23.55
N ARG A 690 3.09 -8.16 -22.88
CA ARG A 690 2.35 -6.90 -23.12
C ARG A 690 3.20 -5.65 -22.90
N TYR A 691 4.18 -5.70 -22.01
CA TYR A 691 5.09 -4.57 -21.76
C TYR A 691 6.17 -4.47 -22.83
N LEU A 692 6.67 -5.61 -23.31
CA LEU A 692 7.57 -5.64 -24.47
C LEU A 692 6.89 -5.09 -25.71
N GLU A 693 5.60 -5.35 -25.90
CA GLU A 693 4.82 -4.81 -27.03
C GLU A 693 4.70 -3.29 -26.98
N VAL A 694 4.74 -2.65 -25.80
CA VAL A 694 4.81 -1.18 -25.72
C VAL A 694 6.12 -0.64 -26.32
N ILE A 695 7.19 -1.44 -26.30
CA ILE A 695 8.52 -1.07 -26.82
C ILE A 695 8.71 -1.51 -28.27
N TYR A 696 8.43 -2.78 -28.58
CA TYR A 696 8.81 -3.43 -29.82
C TYR A 696 7.61 -3.76 -30.71
N GLN A 697 7.80 -3.56 -32.01
CA GLN A 697 6.75 -3.70 -33.02
C GLN A 697 6.32 -5.16 -33.19
N ASP A 698 7.29 -6.07 -33.42
CA ASP A 698 7.10 -7.46 -33.83
C ASP A 698 8.02 -8.44 -33.06
N PHE A 699 7.65 -9.72 -33.06
CA PHE A 699 8.31 -10.78 -32.31
C PHE A 699 8.56 -12.03 -33.17
N ASN A 700 9.68 -12.72 -32.94
CA ASN A 700 9.97 -14.04 -33.53
C ASN A 700 9.30 -15.17 -32.74
N GLY A 701 9.13 -14.96 -31.43
CA GLY A 701 8.42 -15.85 -30.52
C GLY A 701 8.12 -15.10 -29.22
N PRO A 702 7.46 -15.75 -28.25
CA PRO A 702 7.15 -15.14 -26.96
C PRO A 702 8.41 -14.55 -26.32
N LEU A 703 8.36 -13.26 -25.94
CA LEU A 703 9.46 -12.50 -25.32
C LEU A 703 10.71 -12.29 -26.21
N VAL A 704 10.65 -12.61 -27.51
CA VAL A 704 11.78 -12.48 -28.44
C VAL A 704 11.46 -11.45 -29.52
N PRO A 705 11.78 -10.16 -29.31
CA PRO A 705 11.52 -9.10 -30.30
C PRO A 705 12.38 -9.28 -31.56
N ARG A 706 11.90 -8.77 -32.71
CA ARG A 706 12.66 -8.81 -33.98
C ARG A 706 13.61 -7.64 -34.10
N ASP A 707 14.79 -7.89 -34.66
CA ASP A 707 15.80 -6.88 -34.97
C ASP A 707 15.68 -6.38 -36.42
N ARG A 708 14.96 -5.27 -36.60
CA ARG A 708 14.85 -4.46 -37.81
C ARG A 708 15.52 -3.09 -37.64
N GLY A 709 16.51 -2.98 -36.75
CA GLY A 709 17.10 -1.71 -36.35
C GLY A 709 16.04 -0.77 -35.75
N THR A 710 15.94 0.46 -36.26
CA THR A 710 14.98 1.45 -35.72
C THR A 710 13.52 1.06 -35.95
N ALA A 711 13.22 0.25 -36.97
CA ALA A 711 11.87 -0.24 -37.25
C ALA A 711 11.42 -1.32 -36.25
N SER A 712 12.30 -1.81 -35.38
CA SER A 712 11.93 -2.68 -34.26
C SER A 712 11.09 -1.96 -33.22
N LEU A 713 11.18 -0.63 -33.12
CA LEU A 713 10.55 0.15 -32.05
C LEU A 713 9.14 0.60 -32.45
N VAL A 714 8.22 0.62 -31.48
CA VAL A 714 6.92 1.25 -31.66
C VAL A 714 7.10 2.77 -31.70
N VAL A 715 6.92 3.35 -32.88
CA VAL A 715 7.00 4.79 -33.13
C VAL A 715 5.64 5.43 -33.44
N ASN A 716 4.66 4.65 -33.89
CA ASN A 716 3.31 5.12 -34.15
C ASN A 716 2.59 5.46 -32.82
N ALA A 717 2.05 6.66 -32.72
CA ALA A 717 1.43 7.18 -31.50
C ALA A 717 0.14 6.45 -31.12
N GLU A 718 -0.71 6.08 -32.09
CA GLU A 718 -1.96 5.34 -31.85
C GLU A 718 -1.64 3.93 -31.35
N THR A 719 -0.76 3.21 -32.05
CA THR A 719 -0.30 1.87 -31.64
C THR A 719 0.30 1.89 -30.23
N PHE A 720 1.10 2.91 -29.91
CA PHE A 720 1.67 3.07 -28.57
C PHE A 720 0.57 3.30 -27.52
N LYS A 721 -0.38 4.20 -27.78
CA LYS A 721 -1.50 4.49 -26.86
C LYS A 721 -2.35 3.25 -26.60
N ASP A 722 -2.70 2.50 -27.64
CA ASP A 722 -3.50 1.28 -27.51
C ASP A 722 -2.79 0.22 -26.66
N ARG A 723 -1.49 -0.02 -26.93
CA ARG A 723 -0.68 -0.99 -26.18
C ARG A 723 -0.44 -0.53 -24.73
N LEU A 724 -0.28 0.77 -24.50
CA LEU A 724 -0.14 1.33 -23.15
C LEU A 724 -1.46 1.26 -22.36
N ALA A 725 -2.60 1.54 -22.99
CA ALA A 725 -3.92 1.44 -22.37
C ALA A 725 -4.27 -0.01 -21.96
N ALA A 726 -3.74 -0.99 -22.68
CA ALA A 726 -3.84 -2.40 -22.29
C ALA A 726 -3.06 -2.72 -20.99
N CYS A 727 -2.07 -1.89 -20.64
CA CYS A 727 -1.26 -2.04 -19.43
C CYS A 727 -1.82 -1.25 -18.24
N ILE A 728 -2.20 0.02 -18.45
CA ILE A 728 -2.70 0.93 -17.41
C ILE A 728 -4.08 1.49 -17.77
N LYS A 729 -4.99 1.53 -16.79
CA LYS A 729 -6.35 2.07 -16.94
C LYS A 729 -6.49 3.42 -16.24
N ASN A 730 -7.46 4.23 -16.68
CA ASN A 730 -7.89 5.47 -16.03
C ASN A 730 -6.79 6.53 -15.86
N VAL A 731 -5.78 6.52 -16.74
CA VAL A 731 -4.79 7.59 -16.84
C VAL A 731 -4.97 8.23 -18.20
N ASP A 732 -5.09 9.56 -18.21
CA ASP A 732 -5.14 10.31 -19.46
C ASP A 732 -3.81 10.15 -20.20
N LEU A 733 -3.86 9.53 -21.39
CA LEU A 733 -2.69 9.26 -22.23
C LEU A 733 -2.37 10.47 -23.12
N ASP A 734 -2.47 11.66 -22.54
CA ASP A 734 -2.12 12.89 -23.22
C ASP A 734 -0.60 13.09 -23.11
N GLY A 735 0.08 12.67 -24.17
CA GLY A 735 1.53 12.64 -24.22
C GLY A 735 2.00 12.54 -25.66
N GLY A 736 2.81 13.53 -26.06
CA GLY A 736 3.50 13.50 -27.35
C GLY A 736 4.66 12.49 -27.35
N GLU A 737 5.55 12.66 -28.31
CA GLU A 737 6.73 11.79 -28.50
C GLU A 737 7.60 11.65 -27.23
N ALA A 738 7.72 12.71 -26.43
CA ALA A 738 8.52 12.71 -25.20
C ALA A 738 8.03 11.66 -24.17
N VAL A 739 6.71 11.57 -23.92
CA VAL A 739 6.15 10.60 -22.96
C VAL A 739 6.37 9.18 -23.46
N ARG A 740 6.17 8.94 -24.75
CA ARG A 740 6.44 7.64 -25.39
C ARG A 740 7.87 7.17 -25.12
N CYS A 741 8.85 8.02 -25.41
CA CYS A 741 10.27 7.70 -25.21
C CYS A 741 10.59 7.39 -23.74
N LYS A 742 10.07 8.19 -22.80
CA LYS A 742 10.28 8.01 -21.35
C LYS A 742 9.67 6.70 -20.85
N VAL A 743 8.43 6.39 -21.24
CA VAL A 743 7.73 5.15 -20.87
C VAL A 743 8.47 3.92 -21.39
N GLN A 744 8.90 3.93 -22.66
CA GLN A 744 9.61 2.78 -23.25
C GLN A 744 10.95 2.53 -22.55
N LEU A 745 11.71 3.57 -22.17
CA LEU A 745 12.94 3.41 -21.40
C LEU A 745 12.70 2.87 -19.98
N ILE A 746 11.67 3.37 -19.29
CA ILE A 746 11.30 2.88 -17.96
C ILE A 746 10.94 1.39 -18.02
N LEU A 747 10.10 1.00 -18.99
CA LEU A 747 9.76 -0.39 -19.20
C LEU A 747 11.00 -1.23 -19.52
N PHE A 748 11.89 -0.75 -20.38
CA PHE A 748 13.14 -1.44 -20.71
C PHE A 748 13.98 -1.73 -19.45
N TRP A 749 14.18 -0.73 -18.59
CA TRP A 749 14.94 -0.90 -17.35
C TRP A 749 14.24 -1.80 -16.34
N LEU A 750 12.92 -1.68 -16.18
CA LEU A 750 12.13 -2.57 -15.33
C LEU A 750 12.24 -4.03 -15.77
N MET A 751 12.20 -4.26 -17.07
CA MET A 751 12.20 -5.58 -17.67
C MET A 751 13.57 -6.27 -17.63
N PHE A 752 14.64 -5.52 -17.87
CA PHE A 752 15.97 -6.12 -18.04
C PHE A 752 16.93 -5.87 -16.88
N LYS A 753 16.63 -4.91 -15.98
CA LYS A 753 17.49 -4.57 -14.84
C LYS A 753 16.84 -4.83 -13.47
N GLN A 754 15.51 -4.75 -13.35
CA GLN A 754 14.82 -4.96 -12.08
C GLN A 754 14.42 -6.44 -11.87
N LYS A 755 15.23 -7.18 -11.09
CA LYS A 755 15.02 -8.63 -10.86
C LYS A 755 14.09 -8.99 -9.70
N GLY A 756 13.84 -8.06 -8.77
CA GLY A 756 13.01 -8.31 -7.58
C GLY A 756 11.91 -7.26 -7.42
N HIS A 757 10.97 -7.51 -6.52
CA HIS A 757 9.97 -6.49 -6.19
C HIS A 757 10.58 -5.34 -5.37
N CYS A 758 10.16 -4.12 -5.68
CA CYS A 758 10.38 -2.92 -4.88
C CYS A 758 9.24 -1.93 -5.16
N THR A 759 9.19 -0.84 -4.41
CA THR A 759 8.25 0.25 -4.73
C THR A 759 8.75 1.04 -5.95
N ALA A 760 7.83 1.70 -6.66
CA ALA A 760 8.19 2.55 -7.80
C ALA A 760 9.19 3.66 -7.40
N GLN A 761 9.05 4.23 -6.20
CA GLN A 761 10.00 5.21 -5.67
C GLN A 761 11.40 4.62 -5.50
N THR A 762 11.52 3.44 -4.87
CA THR A 762 12.83 2.77 -4.73
C THR A 762 13.44 2.45 -6.09
N PHE A 763 12.62 2.04 -7.07
CA PHE A 763 13.09 1.85 -8.44
C PHE A 763 13.63 3.15 -9.05
N PHE A 764 12.89 4.26 -8.98
CA PHE A 764 13.32 5.56 -9.50
C PHE A 764 14.60 6.08 -8.85
N THR A 765 14.77 5.90 -7.54
CA THR A 765 16.01 6.25 -6.84
C THR A 765 17.19 5.44 -7.38
N ARG A 766 17.03 4.11 -7.53
CA ARG A 766 18.11 3.24 -8.04
C ARG A 766 18.52 3.62 -9.46
N ILE A 767 17.56 3.79 -10.37
CA ILE A 767 17.91 4.14 -11.75
C ILE A 767 18.52 5.53 -11.88
N ARG A 768 18.18 6.48 -10.98
CA ARG A 768 18.83 7.80 -10.94
C ARG A 768 20.34 7.69 -10.67
N GLU A 769 20.75 6.68 -9.91
CA GLU A 769 22.16 6.42 -9.58
C GLU A 769 22.86 5.56 -10.64
N THR A 770 22.13 4.68 -11.33
CA THR A 770 22.74 3.67 -12.23
C THR A 770 22.61 3.97 -13.72
N GLU A 771 21.64 4.78 -14.15
CA GLU A 771 21.34 5.02 -15.56
C GLU A 771 21.67 6.46 -15.99
N PRO A 772 22.54 6.67 -17.00
CA PRO A 772 22.89 8.01 -17.48
C PRO A 772 21.70 8.86 -17.93
N LEU A 773 20.70 8.20 -18.54
CA LEU A 773 19.48 8.85 -19.03
C LEU A 773 18.43 9.12 -17.95
N ALA A 774 18.61 8.63 -16.71
CA ALA A 774 17.56 8.72 -15.70
C ALA A 774 17.18 10.16 -15.34
N ALA A 775 18.12 11.11 -15.35
CA ALA A 775 17.79 12.52 -15.10
C ALA A 775 16.80 13.08 -16.14
N ALA A 776 16.98 12.74 -17.43
CA ALA A 776 16.09 13.15 -18.50
C ALA A 776 14.75 12.38 -18.48
N VAL A 777 14.80 11.08 -18.17
CA VAL A 777 13.60 10.22 -18.15
C VAL A 777 12.68 10.54 -16.97
N LEU A 778 13.26 10.86 -15.81
CA LEU A 778 12.51 11.10 -14.58
C LEU A 778 12.05 12.56 -14.39
N SER A 779 12.60 13.49 -15.17
CA SER A 779 12.17 14.88 -15.19
C SER A 779 11.02 15.08 -16.19
N SER A 780 10.07 15.97 -15.90
CA SER A 780 9.05 16.38 -16.86
C SER A 780 9.62 17.29 -17.96
N ASP A 781 10.67 18.05 -17.64
CA ASP A 781 11.08 19.24 -18.41
C ASP A 781 12.29 18.99 -19.32
N ILE A 782 12.91 17.82 -19.19
CA ILE A 782 14.09 17.44 -19.95
C ILE A 782 13.69 16.41 -21.00
N ASP A 783 14.02 16.69 -22.25
CA ASP A 783 13.83 15.74 -23.34
C ASP A 783 14.91 14.66 -23.35
N VAL A 784 14.53 13.46 -23.74
CA VAL A 784 15.47 12.35 -23.89
C VAL A 784 16.16 12.44 -25.26
N PRO A 785 17.50 12.44 -25.33
CA PRO A 785 18.22 12.46 -26.61
C PRO A 785 17.83 11.27 -27.50
N ALA A 786 17.38 11.55 -28.72
CA ALA A 786 16.84 10.52 -29.63
C ALA A 786 17.87 9.43 -30.00
N SER A 787 19.16 9.77 -30.06
CA SER A 787 20.24 8.81 -30.32
C SER A 787 20.42 7.84 -29.15
N GLU A 788 20.60 8.36 -27.93
CA GLU A 788 20.81 7.54 -26.73
C GLU A 788 19.58 6.69 -26.37
N TYR A 789 18.38 7.24 -26.60
CA TYR A 789 17.12 6.51 -26.49
C TYR A 789 17.09 5.27 -27.40
N LYS A 790 17.42 5.45 -28.70
CA LYS A 790 17.45 4.33 -29.67
C LYS A 790 18.54 3.32 -29.31
N THR A 791 19.74 3.80 -28.99
CA THR A 791 20.87 2.93 -28.59
C THR A 791 20.52 2.08 -27.37
N THR A 792 19.84 2.64 -26.38
CA THR A 792 19.44 1.91 -25.16
C THR A 792 18.42 0.83 -25.48
N LEU A 793 17.33 1.16 -26.18
CA LEU A 793 16.25 0.20 -26.46
C LEU A 793 16.68 -0.91 -27.43
N LEU A 794 17.61 -0.63 -28.33
CA LEU A 794 18.12 -1.61 -29.28
C LEU A 794 19.35 -2.38 -28.74
N SER A 795 19.81 -2.10 -27.51
CA SER A 795 21.02 -2.71 -26.93
C SER A 795 20.93 -4.23 -26.72
N ILE A 796 19.72 -4.80 -26.74
CA ILE A 796 19.49 -6.25 -26.69
C ILE A 796 19.78 -6.94 -28.03
N PHE A 797 19.96 -6.18 -29.10
CA PHE A 797 20.27 -6.71 -30.43
C PHE A 797 21.77 -6.64 -30.70
N ALA A 798 22.30 -7.65 -31.38
CA ALA A 798 23.70 -7.66 -31.77
C ALA A 798 24.02 -6.57 -32.82
N SER A 799 23.10 -6.26 -33.73
CA SER A 799 23.40 -5.40 -34.90
C SER A 799 23.83 -3.96 -34.58
N GLN A 800 23.49 -3.43 -33.41
CA GLN A 800 23.66 -2.00 -33.11
C GLN A 800 24.99 -1.64 -32.44
N ASN A 801 25.78 -2.61 -31.96
CA ASN A 801 27.01 -2.35 -31.19
C ASN A 801 28.09 -3.45 -31.26
N THR A 802 27.97 -4.44 -32.15
CA THR A 802 28.94 -5.54 -32.15
C THR A 802 30.27 -5.16 -32.79
N ASN A 803 31.28 -4.98 -31.94
CA ASN A 803 32.67 -5.20 -32.32
C ASN A 803 32.84 -6.70 -32.57
N LEU A 804 32.88 -7.12 -33.83
CA LEU A 804 33.12 -8.53 -34.19
C LEU A 804 34.59 -8.87 -34.00
N ILE A 805 34.89 -10.10 -33.60
CA ILE A 805 36.28 -10.56 -33.41
C ILE A 805 37.08 -10.43 -34.70
N ASN A 806 36.47 -10.74 -35.85
CA ASN A 806 37.06 -10.53 -37.17
C ASN A 806 36.01 -10.04 -38.17
N THR A 807 35.93 -8.72 -38.35
CA THR A 807 34.94 -8.06 -39.22
C THR A 807 35.01 -8.53 -40.67
N LEU A 808 36.21 -8.77 -41.20
CA LEU A 808 36.41 -9.18 -42.60
C LEU A 808 35.90 -10.61 -42.84
N GLU A 809 36.23 -11.54 -41.94
CA GLU A 809 35.73 -12.91 -42.03
C GLU A 809 34.24 -12.99 -41.75
N ALA A 810 33.72 -12.23 -40.79
CA ALA A 810 32.29 -12.17 -40.53
C ALA A 810 31.50 -11.71 -41.77
N ALA A 811 31.94 -10.63 -42.44
CA ALA A 811 31.29 -10.12 -43.65
C ALA A 811 31.18 -11.16 -44.78
N ARG A 812 32.12 -12.11 -44.87
CA ARG A 812 32.05 -13.22 -45.84
C ARG A 812 30.95 -14.24 -45.53
N HIS A 813 30.53 -14.33 -44.26
CA HIS A 813 29.57 -15.32 -43.78
C HIS A 813 28.19 -14.73 -43.50
N THR A 814 28.06 -13.42 -43.26
CA THR A 814 26.77 -12.79 -42.94
C THR A 814 25.74 -12.88 -44.07
N THR A 815 26.18 -12.93 -45.33
CA THR A 815 25.29 -13.01 -46.50
C THR A 815 25.16 -14.42 -47.09
N ALA A 816 25.93 -15.38 -46.59
CA ALA A 816 25.99 -16.73 -47.13
C ALA A 816 25.28 -17.73 -46.21
N MET A 817 24.30 -18.44 -46.77
CA MET A 817 23.67 -19.56 -46.07
C MET A 817 24.57 -20.79 -46.15
N VAL A 818 24.80 -21.44 -45.00
CA VAL A 818 25.56 -22.68 -44.91
C VAL A 818 24.57 -23.84 -45.04
N PRO A 819 24.59 -24.66 -46.10
CA PRO A 819 23.70 -25.81 -46.23
C PRO A 819 24.09 -26.98 -45.30
N PHE A 820 23.17 -27.93 -45.18
CA PHE A 820 23.43 -29.24 -44.59
C PHE A 820 24.45 -30.00 -45.44
N ALA A 821 25.47 -30.54 -44.78
CA ALA A 821 26.46 -31.43 -45.40
C ALA A 821 26.31 -32.87 -44.93
N ASN A 822 25.46 -33.10 -43.92
CA ASN A 822 25.05 -34.40 -43.43
C ASN A 822 23.61 -34.28 -42.86
N PRO A 823 22.93 -35.37 -42.50
CA PRO A 823 21.54 -35.33 -42.03
C PRO A 823 21.31 -34.54 -40.73
N TYR A 824 22.37 -34.17 -40.00
CA TYR A 824 22.28 -33.55 -38.68
C TYR A 824 22.72 -32.06 -38.67
N SER A 825 23.63 -31.63 -39.55
CA SER A 825 24.16 -30.26 -39.54
C SER A 825 24.92 -29.86 -40.82
N ALA A 826 25.40 -28.61 -40.83
CA ALA A 826 26.52 -28.18 -41.67
C ALA A 826 27.78 -29.05 -41.47
N SER A 827 28.72 -28.96 -42.43
CA SER A 827 29.94 -29.77 -42.45
C SER A 827 30.79 -29.64 -41.19
N VAL A 828 31.34 -30.78 -40.74
CA VAL A 828 32.35 -30.82 -39.66
C VAL A 828 33.77 -30.85 -40.20
N LEU A 829 33.97 -31.04 -41.51
CA LEU A 829 35.28 -31.13 -42.16
C LEU A 829 35.78 -29.79 -42.72
N ARG A 830 34.89 -28.91 -43.14
CA ARG A 830 35.20 -27.60 -43.75
C ARG A 830 34.10 -26.56 -43.49
N CYS A 831 34.40 -25.29 -43.70
CA CYS A 831 33.38 -24.26 -43.75
C CYS A 831 32.52 -24.44 -45.02
N GLY A 832 31.20 -24.37 -44.88
CA GLY A 832 30.26 -24.51 -46.00
C GLY A 832 29.90 -23.18 -46.67
N VAL A 833 30.57 -22.09 -46.34
CA VAL A 833 30.41 -20.82 -47.07
C VAL A 833 31.32 -20.86 -48.31
N PRO A 834 30.80 -20.70 -49.55
CA PRO A 834 31.63 -20.81 -50.77
C PRO A 834 32.81 -19.85 -50.82
N SER A 835 32.67 -18.66 -50.23
CA SER A 835 33.73 -17.65 -50.15
C SER A 835 34.78 -17.96 -49.06
N CYS A 836 34.53 -18.93 -48.19
CA CYS A 836 35.40 -19.33 -47.10
C CYS A 836 36.09 -20.69 -47.39
N LYS A 837 37.41 -20.67 -47.55
CA LYS A 837 38.22 -21.88 -47.82
C LYS A 837 38.75 -22.56 -46.56
N ALA A 838 38.14 -22.31 -45.39
CA ALA A 838 38.62 -22.88 -44.15
C ALA A 838 38.35 -24.40 -44.10
N SER A 839 39.42 -25.19 -44.04
CA SER A 839 39.34 -26.62 -43.75
C SER A 839 39.63 -26.88 -42.27
N PHE A 840 38.85 -27.77 -41.65
CA PHE A 840 39.04 -28.21 -40.26
C PHE A 840 39.78 -29.56 -40.20
N SER A 841 39.89 -30.27 -41.32
CA SER A 841 40.48 -31.61 -41.43
C SER A 841 41.47 -31.72 -42.59
N HIS A 842 42.47 -32.58 -42.41
CA HIS A 842 43.37 -33.04 -43.48
C HIS A 842 43.28 -34.57 -43.68
N LEU A 843 42.29 -35.22 -43.06
CA LEU A 843 42.09 -36.66 -43.17
C LEU A 843 41.63 -37.01 -44.58
N LYS A 844 42.12 -38.13 -45.11
CA LYS A 844 41.74 -38.65 -46.44
C LYS A 844 41.00 -39.99 -46.37
N ASP A 845 41.00 -40.65 -45.21
CA ASP A 845 40.29 -41.90 -45.01
C ASP A 845 39.62 -41.98 -43.62
N ALA A 846 38.42 -42.56 -43.56
CA ALA A 846 37.64 -42.75 -42.33
C ALA A 846 38.39 -43.61 -41.28
N LYS A 847 39.30 -44.49 -41.72
CA LYS A 847 40.18 -45.27 -40.83
C LYS A 847 41.17 -44.40 -40.04
N GLN A 848 41.38 -43.14 -40.43
CA GLN A 848 42.25 -42.18 -39.75
C GLN A 848 41.52 -41.38 -38.66
N VAL A 849 40.23 -41.63 -38.46
CA VAL A 849 39.42 -40.98 -37.42
C VAL A 849 39.76 -41.63 -36.07
N THR A 850 40.38 -40.86 -35.20
CA THR A 850 40.78 -41.24 -33.85
C THR A 850 40.33 -40.14 -32.88
N GLY A 851 40.24 -40.44 -31.58
CA GLY A 851 39.87 -39.41 -30.59
C GLY A 851 40.75 -38.15 -30.66
N LYS A 852 42.04 -38.30 -31.01
CA LYS A 852 42.97 -37.17 -31.21
C LYS A 852 42.64 -36.35 -32.46
N SER A 853 42.33 -36.98 -33.59
CA SER A 853 41.96 -36.26 -34.82
C SER A 853 40.58 -35.60 -34.72
N VAL A 854 39.62 -36.24 -34.04
CA VAL A 854 38.31 -35.64 -33.71
C VAL A 854 38.48 -34.38 -32.86
N ASN A 855 39.33 -34.41 -31.83
CA ASN A 855 39.58 -33.21 -31.01
C ASN A 855 40.29 -32.10 -31.79
N ALA A 856 41.24 -32.43 -32.67
CA ALA A 856 41.90 -31.43 -33.52
C ALA A 856 40.91 -30.73 -34.46
N ILE A 857 40.00 -31.49 -35.09
CA ILE A 857 38.92 -30.97 -35.94
C ILE A 857 37.98 -30.09 -35.13
N ARG A 858 37.58 -30.52 -33.92
CA ARG A 858 36.75 -29.72 -33.01
C ARG A 858 37.42 -28.38 -32.70
N THR A 859 38.70 -28.38 -32.30
CA THR A 859 39.44 -27.16 -31.98
C THR A 859 39.56 -26.23 -33.19
N ALA A 860 39.87 -26.76 -34.38
CA ALA A 860 39.97 -25.96 -35.61
C ALA A 860 38.63 -25.32 -35.97
N ARG A 861 37.54 -26.09 -35.91
CA ARG A 861 36.17 -25.62 -36.14
C ARG A 861 35.74 -24.58 -35.11
N THR A 862 35.99 -24.82 -33.82
CA THR A 862 35.71 -23.87 -32.74
C THR A 862 36.43 -22.54 -32.97
N LYS A 863 37.74 -22.57 -33.25
CA LYS A 863 38.52 -21.36 -33.53
C LYS A 863 37.95 -20.57 -34.73
N HIS A 864 37.54 -21.28 -35.78
CA HIS A 864 36.94 -20.65 -36.95
C HIS A 864 35.58 -20.01 -36.62
N LEU A 865 34.67 -20.73 -35.97
CA LEU A 865 33.34 -20.22 -35.62
C LEU A 865 33.41 -19.02 -34.66
N VAL A 866 34.33 -19.06 -33.68
CA VAL A 866 34.61 -17.92 -32.79
C VAL A 866 35.09 -16.72 -33.60
N SER A 867 36.03 -16.92 -34.53
CA SER A 867 36.54 -15.82 -35.37
C SER A 867 35.46 -15.21 -36.25
N VAL A 868 34.57 -16.02 -36.83
CA VAL A 868 33.60 -15.56 -37.83
C VAL A 868 32.36 -14.95 -37.19
N PHE A 869 31.80 -15.62 -36.18
CA PHE A 869 30.50 -15.24 -35.62
C PHE A 869 30.59 -14.63 -34.23
N GLY A 870 31.76 -14.62 -33.61
CA GLY A 870 31.93 -14.17 -32.24
C GLY A 870 31.95 -12.65 -32.11
N VAL A 871 31.29 -12.17 -31.05
CA VAL A 871 31.36 -10.79 -30.60
C VAL A 871 32.56 -10.65 -29.67
N ALA A 872 33.35 -9.60 -29.90
CA ALA A 872 34.56 -9.32 -29.13
C ALA A 872 34.24 -9.04 -27.66
N ASN A 873 35.12 -9.50 -26.79
CA ASN A 873 35.03 -9.52 -25.33
C ASN A 873 33.89 -10.37 -24.74
N ALA A 874 33.17 -11.14 -25.57
CA ALA A 874 32.01 -11.91 -25.14
C ALA A 874 32.05 -13.38 -25.55
N PHE A 875 32.74 -13.72 -26.65
CA PHE A 875 32.71 -15.07 -27.23
C PHE A 875 34.09 -15.68 -27.51
N GLU A 876 35.19 -14.94 -27.28
CA GLU A 876 36.56 -15.47 -27.50
C GLU A 876 36.85 -16.72 -26.68
N SER A 877 36.25 -16.82 -25.50
CA SER A 877 36.45 -17.92 -24.55
C SER A 877 35.55 -19.13 -24.82
N SER A 878 34.72 -19.10 -25.87
CA SER A 878 33.79 -20.20 -26.15
C SER A 878 34.54 -21.51 -26.43
N SER A 879 34.24 -22.54 -25.63
CA SER A 879 34.88 -23.86 -25.73
C SER A 879 34.43 -24.68 -26.94
N THR A 880 33.32 -24.29 -27.57
CA THR A 880 32.74 -25.02 -28.71
C THR A 880 32.59 -24.17 -29.97
N GLY A 881 32.50 -22.84 -29.84
CA GLY A 881 32.19 -21.93 -30.95
C GLY A 881 30.77 -22.08 -31.47
N LEU A 882 29.93 -22.90 -30.83
CA LEU A 882 28.51 -23.04 -31.13
C LEU A 882 27.69 -21.98 -30.39
N PRO A 883 26.49 -21.62 -30.89
CA PRO A 883 25.68 -20.58 -30.27
C PRO A 883 25.34 -20.91 -28.81
N GLU A 884 25.69 -19.99 -27.93
CA GLU A 884 25.37 -20.02 -26.50
C GLU A 884 23.95 -19.50 -26.25
N ARG A 885 23.42 -19.76 -25.05
CA ARG A 885 22.10 -19.24 -24.68
C ARG A 885 22.20 -17.74 -24.50
N THR A 886 21.36 -17.00 -25.22
CA THR A 886 21.29 -15.54 -25.15
C THR A 886 20.76 -15.14 -23.78
N PRO A 887 21.55 -14.39 -22.98
CA PRO A 887 21.10 -13.94 -21.68
C PRO A 887 19.97 -12.92 -21.84
N THR A 888 18.93 -13.05 -21.01
CA THR A 888 17.82 -12.08 -21.00
C THR A 888 18.35 -10.67 -20.78
N GLY A 889 17.92 -9.72 -21.62
CA GLY A 889 18.31 -8.31 -21.52
C GLY A 889 19.73 -7.97 -21.99
N ASN A 890 20.43 -8.93 -22.60
CA ASN A 890 21.77 -8.72 -23.15
C ASN A 890 21.80 -9.14 -24.63
N PRO A 891 22.65 -8.50 -25.46
CA PRO A 891 22.84 -8.92 -26.83
C PRO A 891 23.41 -10.34 -26.89
N PRO A 892 23.12 -11.10 -27.96
CA PRO A 892 23.71 -12.41 -28.13
C PRO A 892 25.22 -12.27 -28.29
N THR A 893 25.98 -13.20 -27.68
CA THR A 893 27.45 -13.20 -27.74
C THR A 893 27.98 -13.61 -29.11
N SER A 894 27.11 -14.11 -29.99
CA SER A 894 27.46 -14.49 -31.36
C SER A 894 26.32 -14.18 -32.33
N LEU A 895 26.68 -13.81 -33.57
CA LEU A 895 25.75 -13.66 -34.69
C LEU A 895 25.23 -15.00 -35.22
N HIS A 896 25.83 -16.12 -34.79
CA HIS A 896 25.46 -17.45 -35.24
C HIS A 896 24.07 -17.85 -34.73
N MET A 897 23.31 -18.54 -35.57
CA MET A 897 21.98 -19.08 -35.24
C MET A 897 22.02 -20.60 -35.20
N ASN A 898 21.32 -21.20 -34.24
CA ASN A 898 21.26 -22.66 -34.10
C ASN A 898 20.22 -23.31 -35.04
N LEU A 899 20.07 -22.79 -36.26
CA LEU A 899 18.95 -23.09 -37.15
C LEU A 899 18.95 -24.55 -37.62
N HIS A 900 20.11 -25.08 -38.03
CA HIS A 900 20.27 -26.47 -38.45
C HIS A 900 19.76 -27.47 -37.41
N ALA A 901 20.20 -27.32 -36.16
CA ALA A 901 19.81 -28.20 -35.08
C ALA A 901 18.33 -28.07 -34.74
N SER A 902 17.77 -26.86 -34.81
CA SER A 902 16.33 -26.63 -34.61
C SER A 902 15.49 -27.29 -35.69
N MET A 903 15.89 -27.20 -36.96
CA MET A 903 15.23 -27.89 -38.07
C MET A 903 15.27 -29.40 -37.87
N VAL A 904 16.44 -30.00 -37.68
CA VAL A 904 16.57 -31.45 -37.48
C VAL A 904 15.73 -31.96 -36.31
N ARG A 905 15.76 -31.27 -35.17
CA ARG A 905 14.94 -31.65 -34.01
C ARG A 905 13.45 -31.49 -34.27
N GLN A 906 13.04 -30.46 -35.01
CA GLN A 906 11.64 -30.29 -35.37
C GLN A 906 11.18 -31.40 -36.32
N TRP A 907 11.98 -31.73 -37.34
CA TRP A 907 11.73 -32.85 -38.26
C TRP A 907 11.59 -34.17 -37.50
N ALA A 908 12.53 -34.46 -36.60
CA ALA A 908 12.51 -35.67 -35.78
C ALA A 908 11.26 -35.76 -34.89
N SER A 909 10.73 -34.61 -34.41
CA SER A 909 9.49 -34.58 -33.62
C SER A 909 8.21 -34.76 -34.44
N CYS A 910 8.27 -34.57 -35.75
CA CYS A 910 7.13 -34.79 -36.63
C CYS A 910 6.89 -36.29 -36.84
N THR A 911 5.62 -36.69 -36.92
CA THR A 911 5.21 -38.02 -37.40
C THR A 911 5.55 -38.18 -38.88
N GLN A 912 5.65 -39.43 -39.36
CA GLN A 912 5.90 -39.71 -40.77
C GLN A 912 4.86 -39.05 -41.70
N ALA A 913 3.58 -39.05 -41.34
CA ALA A 913 2.53 -38.40 -42.12
C ALA A 913 2.75 -36.89 -42.24
N GLN A 914 3.14 -36.22 -41.14
CA GLN A 914 3.50 -34.80 -41.14
C GLN A 914 4.74 -34.53 -41.97
N ARG A 915 5.79 -35.36 -41.85
CA ARG A 915 7.01 -35.24 -42.69
C ARG A 915 6.68 -35.35 -44.17
N ARG A 916 5.82 -36.29 -44.56
CA ARG A 916 5.37 -36.44 -45.95
C ARG A 916 4.57 -35.21 -46.42
N ALA A 917 3.68 -34.69 -45.59
CA ALA A 917 2.97 -33.45 -45.88
C ALA A 917 3.92 -32.26 -46.06
N ILE A 918 4.94 -32.12 -45.21
CA ILE A 918 5.97 -31.08 -45.32
C ILE A 918 6.75 -31.18 -46.65
N VAL A 919 6.96 -32.36 -47.21
CA VAL A 919 7.65 -32.48 -48.51
C VAL A 919 6.74 -32.07 -49.66
N LEU A 920 5.47 -32.46 -49.61
CA LEU A 920 4.54 -32.36 -50.74
C LEU A 920 3.75 -31.04 -50.76
N ASP A 921 3.30 -30.55 -49.61
CA ASP A 921 2.38 -29.42 -49.49
C ASP A 921 3.11 -28.13 -49.06
N VAL A 922 2.71 -26.99 -49.61
CA VAL A 922 3.33 -25.68 -49.30
C VAL A 922 2.84 -25.17 -47.93
N GLY A 923 1.58 -25.39 -47.57
CA GLY A 923 1.03 -24.97 -46.28
C GLY A 923 1.74 -25.67 -45.11
N ALA A 924 1.89 -26.99 -45.20
CA ALA A 924 2.62 -27.79 -44.22
C ALA A 924 4.10 -27.38 -44.09
N ARG A 925 4.75 -26.93 -45.18
CA ARG A 925 6.12 -26.37 -45.12
C ARG A 925 6.18 -25.09 -44.31
N GLU A 926 5.22 -24.20 -44.52
CA GLU A 926 5.15 -22.94 -43.80
C GLU A 926 4.86 -23.16 -42.31
N GLU A 927 3.95 -24.07 -41.96
CA GLU A 927 3.72 -24.47 -40.56
C GLU A 927 4.98 -25.05 -39.91
N TYR A 928 5.73 -25.87 -40.64
CA TYR A 928 7.00 -26.40 -40.16
C TYR A 928 8.05 -25.30 -39.92
N ILE A 929 8.17 -24.32 -40.83
CA ILE A 929 9.07 -23.17 -40.66
C ILE A 929 8.71 -22.38 -39.40
N LEU A 930 7.42 -22.10 -39.19
CA LEU A 930 6.95 -21.43 -37.97
C LEU A 930 7.29 -22.23 -36.71
N ALA A 931 7.13 -23.56 -36.74
CA ALA A 931 7.49 -24.44 -35.64
C ALA A 931 9.02 -24.47 -35.38
N VAL A 932 9.85 -24.39 -36.42
CA VAL A 932 11.31 -24.27 -36.31
C VAL A 932 11.70 -22.95 -35.66
N ARG A 933 11.10 -21.82 -36.09
CA ARG A 933 11.32 -20.51 -35.47
C ARG A 933 10.95 -20.52 -33.99
N GLN A 934 9.76 -21.04 -33.67
CA GLN A 934 9.29 -21.17 -32.28
C GLN A 934 10.28 -21.99 -31.44
N ARG A 935 10.70 -23.16 -31.94
CA ARG A 935 11.70 -24.00 -31.28
C ARG A 935 13.03 -23.28 -31.09
N LEU A 936 13.48 -22.47 -32.05
CA LEU A 936 14.71 -21.69 -31.93
C LEU A 936 14.61 -20.65 -30.81
N CYS A 937 13.49 -19.91 -30.75
CA CYS A 937 13.20 -18.94 -29.70
C CYS A 937 13.10 -19.60 -28.31
N ASP A 938 12.43 -20.74 -28.19
CA ASP A 938 12.26 -21.45 -26.91
C ASP A 938 13.60 -21.94 -26.32
N HIS A 939 14.53 -22.40 -27.17
CA HIS A 939 15.88 -22.75 -26.72
C HIS A 939 16.73 -21.51 -26.39
N GLY A 940 16.47 -20.40 -27.08
CA GLY A 940 17.13 -19.13 -26.87
C GLY A 940 18.63 -19.15 -27.16
N ARG A 941 19.11 -19.99 -28.11
CA ARG A 941 20.54 -20.13 -28.44
C ARG A 941 20.93 -19.38 -29.70
N GLY A 942 21.89 -18.47 -29.59
CA GLY A 942 22.39 -17.64 -30.69
C GLY A 942 21.57 -16.38 -30.96
N ASN A 943 21.72 -15.81 -32.15
CA ASN A 943 20.99 -14.61 -32.55
C ASN A 943 19.52 -14.88 -32.88
N ILE A 944 18.71 -15.17 -31.86
CA ILE A 944 17.27 -15.44 -31.97
C ILE A 944 16.43 -14.20 -32.36
N PHE A 945 17.03 -13.01 -32.34
CA PHE A 945 16.37 -11.75 -32.66
C PHE A 945 16.39 -11.44 -34.17
N HIS A 946 17.11 -12.21 -34.98
CA HIS A 946 17.26 -11.98 -36.41
C HIS A 946 15.89 -11.86 -37.12
N ASP A 947 15.69 -10.85 -37.98
CA ASP A 947 14.39 -10.60 -38.61
C ASP A 947 13.97 -11.68 -39.62
N ASN A 948 14.95 -12.32 -40.26
CA ASN A 948 14.74 -13.18 -41.41
C ASN A 948 14.81 -14.69 -41.10
N LEU A 949 14.54 -15.11 -39.86
CA LEU A 949 14.59 -16.53 -39.47
C LEU A 949 13.74 -17.44 -40.35
N ASP A 950 12.53 -17.00 -40.71
CA ASP A 950 11.63 -17.78 -41.58
C ASP A 950 12.19 -17.91 -42.99
N HIS A 951 12.80 -16.84 -43.50
CA HIS A 951 13.43 -16.82 -44.82
C HIS A 951 14.63 -17.75 -44.88
N GLU A 952 15.50 -17.71 -43.87
CA GLU A 952 16.66 -18.61 -43.79
C GLU A 952 16.25 -20.08 -43.65
N ALA A 953 15.25 -20.37 -42.83
CA ALA A 953 14.71 -21.72 -42.69
C ALA A 953 14.19 -22.25 -44.04
N ARG A 954 13.53 -21.37 -44.82
CA ARG A 954 13.03 -21.70 -46.16
C ARG A 954 14.16 -21.98 -47.15
N ILE A 955 15.26 -21.21 -47.11
CA ILE A 955 16.43 -21.44 -47.97
C ILE A 955 17.16 -22.74 -47.61
N LEU A 956 17.25 -23.08 -46.32
CA LEU A 956 17.95 -24.29 -45.87
C LEU A 956 17.16 -25.59 -46.08
N LEU A 957 15.84 -25.50 -46.19
CA LEU A 957 14.96 -26.67 -46.24
C LEU A 957 15.25 -27.62 -47.42
N PRO A 958 15.47 -27.16 -48.67
CA PRO A 958 15.86 -28.03 -49.77
C PRO A 958 17.16 -28.80 -49.51
N SER A 959 18.15 -28.14 -48.90
CA SER A 959 19.42 -28.79 -48.55
C SER A 959 19.23 -29.86 -47.49
N LEU A 960 18.36 -29.63 -46.49
CA LEU A 960 17.99 -30.67 -45.53
C LEU A 960 17.41 -31.89 -46.26
N PHE A 961 16.43 -31.70 -47.15
CA PHE A 961 15.82 -32.81 -47.89
C PHE A 961 16.83 -33.59 -48.74
N ALA A 962 17.76 -32.89 -49.41
CA ALA A 962 18.84 -33.53 -50.16
C ALA A 962 19.70 -34.44 -49.26
N MET A 963 20.05 -33.98 -48.06
CA MET A 963 20.86 -34.76 -47.12
C MET A 963 20.08 -35.91 -46.48
N LEU A 964 18.78 -35.75 -46.21
CA LEU A 964 17.94 -36.86 -45.73
C LEU A 964 17.77 -37.94 -46.80
N LYS A 965 17.58 -37.53 -48.07
CA LYS A 965 17.58 -38.44 -49.22
C LYS A 965 18.87 -39.26 -49.29
N LYS A 966 20.02 -38.58 -49.25
CA LYS A 966 21.32 -39.26 -49.27
C LYS A 966 21.52 -40.17 -48.05
N GLY A 967 21.05 -39.74 -46.88
CA GLY A 967 21.04 -40.56 -45.67
C GLY A 967 20.29 -41.88 -45.85
N LEU A 968 19.13 -41.88 -46.52
CA LEU A 968 18.39 -43.10 -46.86
C LEU A 968 19.18 -43.99 -47.84
N GLU A 969 19.78 -43.40 -48.86
CA GLU A 969 20.59 -44.13 -49.85
C GLU A 969 21.79 -44.84 -49.20
N MET A 970 22.47 -44.16 -48.28
CA MET A 970 23.59 -44.73 -47.50
C MET A 970 23.14 -45.81 -46.51
N GLU A 971 21.87 -45.82 -46.09
CA GLU A 971 21.26 -46.92 -45.32
C GLU A 971 20.77 -48.07 -46.22
N GLY A 972 20.98 -48.00 -47.53
CA GLY A 972 20.50 -48.99 -48.51
C GLY A 972 18.99 -48.92 -48.78
N LYS A 973 18.34 -47.81 -48.42
CA LYS A 973 16.90 -47.55 -48.64
C LYS A 973 16.69 -46.66 -49.87
N SER A 974 15.48 -46.67 -50.44
CA SER A 974 15.11 -45.75 -51.52
C SER A 974 15.06 -44.31 -51.01
N GLY A 975 15.72 -43.40 -51.72
CA GLY A 975 15.71 -41.96 -51.46
C GLY A 975 14.49 -41.20 -52.02
N GLU A 976 13.51 -41.89 -52.62
CA GLU A 976 12.35 -41.25 -53.25
C GLU A 976 11.37 -40.60 -52.25
N ASP A 977 11.23 -41.16 -51.03
CA ASP A 977 10.37 -40.62 -49.97
C ASP A 977 11.21 -40.27 -48.73
N VAL A 978 11.70 -39.03 -48.67
CA VAL A 978 12.52 -38.53 -47.55
C VAL A 978 11.78 -38.52 -46.20
N SER A 979 10.44 -38.65 -46.19
CA SER A 979 9.67 -38.73 -44.93
C SER A 979 9.97 -39.98 -44.11
N LEU A 980 10.56 -41.01 -44.74
CA LEU A 980 11.01 -42.26 -44.13
C LEU A 980 12.30 -42.11 -43.32
N TYR A 981 13.03 -41.00 -43.48
CA TYR A 981 14.27 -40.80 -42.73
C TYR A 981 13.97 -40.51 -41.26
N GLU A 982 14.53 -41.34 -40.39
CA GLU A 982 14.46 -41.21 -38.93
C GLU A 982 15.85 -40.89 -38.39
N HIS A 983 15.96 -39.79 -37.65
CA HIS A 983 17.22 -39.39 -37.03
C HIS A 983 17.57 -40.31 -35.86
N ASP A 984 18.73 -40.94 -35.95
CA ASP A 984 19.38 -41.64 -34.84
C ASP A 984 20.34 -40.68 -34.13
N PHE A 985 19.89 -40.09 -33.03
CA PHE A 985 20.69 -39.08 -32.32
C PHE A 985 21.98 -39.61 -31.70
N ASP A 986 22.15 -40.93 -31.55
CA ASP A 986 23.42 -41.54 -31.12
C ASP A 986 24.50 -41.38 -32.20
N LYS A 987 24.10 -41.28 -33.48
CA LYS A 987 24.97 -40.99 -34.62
C LYS A 987 25.26 -39.49 -34.81
N ASN A 988 24.72 -38.60 -33.98
CA ASN A 988 24.99 -37.15 -34.04
C ASN A 988 26.31 -36.74 -33.35
N SER A 989 27.21 -37.69 -33.09
CA SER A 989 28.55 -37.38 -32.59
C SER A 989 29.40 -36.69 -33.67
N VAL A 990 30.43 -35.94 -33.28
CA VAL A 990 31.36 -35.34 -34.26
C VAL A 990 32.12 -36.43 -35.02
N GLU A 991 32.46 -37.53 -34.33
CA GLU A 991 33.17 -38.66 -34.93
C GLU A 991 32.35 -39.33 -36.03
N GLU A 992 31.08 -39.63 -35.74
CA GLU A 992 30.19 -40.27 -36.70
C GLU A 992 29.87 -39.35 -37.88
N ARG A 993 29.70 -38.04 -37.66
CA ARG A 993 29.56 -37.07 -38.76
C ARG A 993 30.80 -36.98 -39.65
N ILE A 994 32.01 -37.05 -39.07
CA ILE A 994 33.24 -37.10 -39.86
C ILE A 994 33.25 -38.35 -40.75
N LYS A 995 32.98 -39.54 -40.17
CA LYS A 995 32.96 -40.80 -40.93
C LYS A 995 31.91 -40.74 -42.04
N TRP A 996 30.71 -40.25 -41.73
CA TRP A 996 29.61 -40.10 -42.67
C TRP A 996 29.99 -39.18 -43.84
N GLU A 997 30.52 -37.98 -43.57
CA GLU A 997 30.92 -37.04 -44.64
C GLU A 997 32.03 -37.62 -45.53
N MET A 998 33.00 -38.35 -44.95
CA MET A 998 34.08 -38.97 -45.73
C MET A 998 33.62 -40.17 -46.57
N GLU A 999 32.62 -40.92 -46.11
CA GLU A 999 32.01 -42.01 -46.86
C GLU A 999 31.11 -41.48 -47.98
N ALA A 1000 30.33 -40.44 -47.68
CA ALA A 1000 29.50 -39.73 -48.64
C ALA A 1000 30.34 -39.15 -49.80
N GLU A 1001 31.50 -38.54 -49.52
CA GLU A 1001 32.43 -38.03 -50.54
C GLU A 1001 32.99 -39.16 -51.44
N LYS A 1002 33.25 -40.36 -50.92
CA LYS A 1002 33.73 -41.51 -51.72
C LYS A 1002 32.68 -42.06 -52.69
N GLU A 1003 31.40 -41.89 -52.37
CA GLU A 1003 30.28 -42.28 -53.23
C GLU A 1003 29.97 -41.26 -54.35
N GLY A 1004 30.86 -40.28 -54.57
CA GLY A 1004 30.76 -39.35 -55.70
C GLY A 1004 29.96 -38.09 -55.40
N LEU A 1005 29.90 -37.64 -54.14
CA LEU A 1005 29.49 -36.27 -53.82
C LEU A 1005 30.60 -35.28 -54.20
N ASP A 1006 30.75 -35.03 -55.49
CA ASP A 1006 31.50 -33.86 -55.98
C ASP A 1006 30.66 -32.57 -55.83
N GLU A 1007 31.37 -31.45 -55.76
CA GLU A 1007 30.98 -30.15 -55.19
C GLU A 1007 29.59 -29.58 -55.58
N TRP A 1008 28.77 -29.28 -54.56
CA TRP A 1008 27.86 -28.13 -54.44
C TRP A 1008 27.12 -27.63 -55.71
N GLU A 1009 26.06 -28.31 -56.14
CA GLU A 1009 25.05 -27.78 -57.10
C GLU A 1009 23.77 -27.22 -56.41
N LEU A 1010 23.90 -26.65 -55.20
CA LEU A 1010 22.82 -25.88 -54.56
C LEU A 1010 23.39 -24.59 -53.95
N ALA A 1011 23.68 -23.63 -54.82
CA ALA A 1011 23.69 -22.20 -54.54
C ALA A 1011 22.60 -21.53 -55.37
#